data_AF-A0A3R7SMS8-F1
#
_entry.id   AF-A0A3R7SMS8-F1
#
_cell.length_a   1.000
_cell.length_b   1.000
_cell.length_c   1.000
_cell.angle_alpha   90.00
_cell.angle_beta   90.00
_cell.angle_gamma   90.00
#
_symmetry.space_group_name_H-M   'P 1'
#
loop_
_entity.id
_entity.type
_entity.pdbx_description
1 polymer ?
#
loop_
_entity_poly.entity_id
_entity_poly.type
_entity_poly.pdbx_seq_one_letter_code
_entity_poly.pdbx_strand_id
1 'polypeptide(L)'
;MKNSIKKFIIVLSFLFIPSINGFTDELDVSAYEVQLNKESKIIYANGNVQIMDNKKNIIFTEKAEYNKINEVVRSFGDTDIVTSEKFRIQGEDIFYDNIKQVIYSNKKSVITDINGNKIYTDMFKYLTEKNMFFSQGDVKVVDKRDNEYLFSEIYIDEKKRKIVGSDVRSFFNDPTFKTNEKNEPRFFANSGFIDDEGVSFNRGIFTPCQNREGKKCPPWSIQAEKIKHSQAKKTVYYDKAILKIYDFPIFYFPKFFHPGPTVKRRSGFLFPTLVDNSSVGFSASVPYFWALAENRDMTLTPKIYTKENLLVLHEYRHAFDNSYLVVDSSYTKGYKKTDRIKKSEGSRSHFFSRFTYDWSKEEYSSNLEVNLQHVSNDTYLKVHDINTELVNKDNNIIKKDLNYEFQDDKNYLSVSAAMFENLTSEDSDKTRFEYSLPNILFERNLFTGDKAGVFDIRSNAFVKNYKVDQTTKFWVNDINWQSNPFTSLRGVQNKFKGLFKVVNYEADNAEKFKTDGLNSEISAALSYDAKLPLSKKNDKTGTINFLTPQISLRHAPGHMRNLQNDGLKLNYSNLFMLNKNSQPDVIEEGTSAVMGLEISNNNLEDSKPGEKNYSLSIGQIYNFQENSSLPSTSSLDQKASDLVGEAYLRLSDNFTLSNNFSVDHNFNDINYNDLEANLILGNTSFNLNYLEENNHVGTSNYIKSGVKVDFNNSGELTFDIKKNLETDSTEFYDLAYDYVNDCLKAGLLFRREFYSDKDVEASDSLIFRITLFPFGEAKSPLIDR
;
A
#
# COMPACT_ATOMS: atom_id res chain seq x y z
N MET A 1 -30.50 -2.87 60.50
CA MET A 1 -31.75 -2.30 59.94
C MET A 1 -32.56 -3.41 59.28
N LYS A 2 -33.84 -3.56 59.67
CA LYS A 2 -35.00 -4.25 59.04
C LYS A 2 -34.78 -5.70 58.56
N ASN A 3 -35.24 -6.76 59.25
CA ASN A 3 -36.62 -7.26 59.46
C ASN A 3 -37.45 -7.51 58.19
N SER A 4 -37.75 -8.78 57.86
CA SER A 4 -39.11 -9.39 57.64
C SER A 4 -39.03 -10.73 56.86
N ILE A 5 -39.36 -11.91 57.42
CA ILE A 5 -40.69 -12.64 57.44
C ILE A 5 -40.95 -13.35 56.06
N LYS A 6 -41.26 -14.65 55.85
CA LYS A 6 -41.79 -15.87 56.56
C LYS A 6 -41.45 -17.13 55.69
N LYS A 7 -40.95 -18.28 56.21
CA LYS A 7 -41.58 -19.55 56.72
C LYS A 7 -42.41 -20.34 55.66
N PHE A 8 -42.26 -21.66 55.40
CA PHE A 8 -42.40 -22.90 56.23
C PHE A 8 -41.74 -24.13 55.48
N ILE A 9 -40.86 -24.98 56.05
CA ILE A 9 -41.06 -26.29 56.77
C ILE A 9 -41.70 -27.37 55.83
N ILE A 10 -41.13 -28.55 55.53
CA ILE A 10 -40.95 -29.76 56.36
C ILE A 10 -39.89 -30.70 55.75
N VAL A 11 -38.98 -31.19 56.62
CA VAL A 11 -38.14 -32.37 56.42
C VAL A 11 -38.97 -33.61 56.79
N LEU A 12 -39.05 -34.60 55.89
CA LEU A 12 -39.40 -35.97 56.26
C LEU A 12 -38.39 -36.92 55.59
N SER A 13 -37.54 -37.49 56.43
CA SER A 13 -36.68 -38.63 56.13
C SER A 13 -37.52 -39.89 55.97
N PHE A 14 -37.38 -40.58 54.83
CA PHE A 14 -37.75 -41.98 54.70
C PHE A 14 -36.54 -42.78 54.19
N LEU A 15 -36.11 -43.74 55.01
CA LEU A 15 -35.28 -44.86 54.64
C LEU A 15 -36.02 -45.72 53.61
N PHE A 16 -35.39 -46.00 52.47
CA PHE A 16 -35.77 -47.13 51.61
C PHE A 16 -34.50 -47.82 51.05
N ILE A 17 -34.28 -49.01 51.60
CA ILE A 17 -33.68 -50.26 51.10
C ILE A 17 -32.95 -50.21 49.74
N PRO A 18 -31.72 -50.77 49.63
CA PRO A 18 -31.03 -50.91 48.35
C PRO A 18 -31.72 -51.98 47.51
N SER A 19 -32.32 -51.60 46.39
CA SER A 19 -32.64 -52.55 45.33
C SER A 19 -31.34 -52.93 44.62
N ILE A 20 -30.98 -54.20 44.78
CA ILE A 20 -29.96 -54.88 44.00
C ILE A 20 -30.37 -54.73 42.52
N ASN A 21 -29.68 -53.86 41.78
CA ASN A 21 -29.75 -53.87 40.33
C ASN A 21 -28.91 -55.07 39.86
N GLY A 22 -29.56 -56.22 39.74
CA GLY A 22 -29.09 -57.25 38.83
C GLY A 22 -29.06 -56.65 37.43
N PHE A 23 -27.88 -56.59 36.82
CA PHE A 23 -27.73 -56.26 35.41
C PHE A 23 -28.49 -57.30 34.59
N THR A 24 -29.68 -56.93 34.13
CA THR A 24 -30.27 -57.53 32.94
C THR A 24 -29.76 -56.73 31.74
N ASP A 25 -29.16 -57.39 30.74
CA ASP A 25 -28.73 -56.80 29.47
C ASP A 25 -29.93 -56.37 28.59
N GLU A 26 -31.02 -55.89 29.18
CA GLU A 26 -32.19 -55.43 28.44
C GLU A 26 -32.13 -53.91 28.23
N LEU A 27 -32.35 -53.49 26.98
CA LEU A 27 -32.50 -52.09 26.59
C LEU A 27 -33.69 -51.44 27.33
N ASP A 28 -33.49 -50.23 27.86
CA ASP A 28 -34.55 -49.47 28.49
C ASP A 28 -35.36 -48.72 27.42
N VAL A 29 -36.61 -49.13 27.21
CA VAL A 29 -37.51 -48.58 26.17
C VAL A 29 -38.70 -47.90 26.83
N SER A 30 -38.83 -46.59 26.62
CA SER A 30 -39.99 -45.79 27.07
C SER A 30 -40.70 -45.16 25.86
N ALA A 31 -42.03 -45.19 25.84
CA ALA A 31 -42.87 -44.58 24.80
C ALA A 31 -44.29 -44.30 25.33
N TYR A 32 -45.09 -43.53 24.60
CA TYR A 32 -46.49 -43.30 24.94
C TYR A 32 -47.35 -44.56 24.81
N GLU A 33 -47.10 -45.37 23.79
CA GLU A 33 -47.78 -46.64 23.59
C GLU A 33 -46.75 -47.75 23.31
N VAL A 34 -46.82 -48.85 24.08
CA VAL A 34 -45.96 -50.02 23.92
C VAL A 34 -46.83 -51.26 23.75
N GLN A 35 -46.75 -51.90 22.58
CA GLN A 35 -47.46 -53.14 22.26
C GLN A 35 -46.47 -54.30 22.16
N LEU A 36 -46.71 -55.38 22.90
CA LEU A 36 -45.87 -56.59 22.87
C LEU A 36 -46.59 -57.72 22.12
N ASN A 37 -46.00 -58.18 21.03
CA ASN A 37 -46.41 -59.43 20.40
C ASN A 37 -45.70 -60.61 21.10
N LYS A 38 -46.45 -61.38 21.89
CA LYS A 38 -45.91 -62.49 22.70
C LYS A 38 -45.44 -63.69 21.85
N GLU A 39 -45.98 -63.89 20.64
CA GLU A 39 -45.62 -65.01 19.77
C GLU A 39 -44.32 -64.74 19.01
N SER A 40 -44.17 -63.54 18.45
CA SER A 40 -42.97 -63.15 17.72
C SER A 40 -41.88 -62.53 18.61
N LYS A 41 -42.18 -62.26 19.89
CA LYS A 41 -41.32 -61.55 20.85
C LYS A 41 -40.84 -60.18 20.34
N ILE A 42 -41.71 -59.49 19.60
CA ILE A 42 -41.45 -58.15 19.07
C ILE A 42 -42.20 -57.11 19.92
N ILE A 43 -41.51 -56.04 20.31
CA ILE A 43 -42.08 -54.85 20.95
C ILE A 43 -42.24 -53.76 19.89
N TYR A 44 -43.45 -53.22 19.77
CA TYR A 44 -43.73 -52.00 19.01
C TYR A 44 -43.91 -50.84 19.98
N ALA A 45 -43.11 -49.79 19.82
CA ALA A 45 -43.18 -48.57 20.61
C ALA A 45 -43.59 -47.40 19.70
N ASN A 46 -44.62 -46.65 20.09
CA ASN A 46 -45.14 -45.50 19.35
C ASN A 46 -45.28 -44.27 20.25
N GLY A 47 -44.95 -43.09 19.71
CA GLY A 47 -45.08 -41.77 20.33
C GLY A 47 -43.98 -41.48 21.34
N ASN A 48 -43.13 -40.49 21.04
CA ASN A 48 -41.99 -40.08 21.88
C ASN A 48 -41.18 -41.27 22.43
N VAL A 49 -40.76 -42.18 21.53
CA VAL A 49 -39.97 -43.34 21.91
C VAL A 49 -38.56 -42.90 22.29
N GLN A 50 -38.12 -43.31 23.46
CA GLN A 50 -36.75 -43.16 23.95
C GLN A 50 -36.20 -44.53 24.33
N ILE A 51 -35.05 -44.90 23.75
CA ILE A 51 -34.36 -46.16 23.96
C ILE A 51 -32.97 -45.87 24.50
N MET A 52 -32.62 -46.39 25.67
CA MET A 52 -31.31 -46.21 26.28
C MET A 52 -30.59 -47.55 26.40
N ASP A 53 -29.34 -47.58 25.93
CA ASP A 53 -28.48 -48.75 26.08
C ASP A 53 -27.66 -48.74 27.39
N ASN A 54 -26.99 -49.85 27.66
CA ASN A 54 -26.16 -50.03 28.86
C ASN A 54 -24.94 -49.09 28.92
N LYS A 55 -24.60 -48.45 27.80
CA LYS A 55 -23.51 -47.47 27.69
C LYS A 55 -24.01 -46.03 27.76
N LYS A 56 -25.32 -45.82 28.01
CA LYS A 56 -25.99 -44.51 28.07
C LYS A 56 -26.06 -43.79 26.72
N ASN A 57 -26.02 -44.51 25.61
CA ASN A 57 -26.47 -43.97 24.32
C ASN A 57 -28.00 -43.92 24.33
N ILE A 58 -28.58 -42.82 23.87
CA ILE A 58 -30.03 -42.61 23.89
C ILE A 58 -30.52 -42.38 22.46
N ILE A 59 -31.47 -43.18 22.01
CA ILE A 59 -32.13 -43.10 20.71
C ILE A 59 -33.53 -42.55 20.92
N PHE A 60 -33.88 -41.48 20.20
CA PHE A 60 -35.18 -40.82 20.20
C PHE A 60 -35.83 -40.99 18.82
N THR A 61 -37.09 -41.43 18.77
CA THR A 61 -37.87 -41.57 17.52
C THR A 61 -39.37 -41.56 17.81
N GLU A 62 -40.20 -41.33 16.79
CA GLU A 62 -41.65 -41.45 16.93
C GLU A 62 -42.12 -42.90 16.95
N LYS A 63 -41.39 -43.81 16.30
CA LYS A 63 -41.78 -45.22 16.19
C LYS A 63 -40.57 -46.14 16.15
N ALA A 64 -40.60 -47.18 16.97
CA ALA A 64 -39.57 -48.22 16.97
C ALA A 64 -40.14 -49.63 17.10
N GLU A 65 -39.41 -50.59 16.55
CA GLU A 65 -39.63 -52.02 16.70
C GLU A 65 -38.40 -52.64 17.37
N TYR A 66 -38.59 -53.39 18.46
CA TYR A 66 -37.52 -54.13 19.13
C TYR A 66 -37.79 -55.63 19.08
N ASN A 67 -36.95 -56.37 18.36
CA ASN A 67 -37.00 -57.82 18.27
C ASN A 67 -36.16 -58.42 19.41
N LYS A 68 -36.81 -58.97 20.45
CA LYS A 68 -36.12 -59.55 21.61
C LYS A 68 -35.34 -60.85 21.32
N ILE A 69 -35.58 -61.52 20.19
CA ILE A 69 -34.87 -62.77 19.84
C ILE A 69 -33.50 -62.46 19.26
N ASN A 70 -33.45 -61.48 18.36
CA ASN A 70 -32.22 -61.07 17.69
C ASN A 70 -31.55 -59.85 18.36
N GLU A 71 -32.20 -59.28 19.38
CA GLU A 71 -31.86 -58.04 20.08
C GLU A 71 -31.56 -56.87 19.12
N VAL A 72 -32.40 -56.74 18.08
CA VAL A 72 -32.31 -55.65 17.11
C VAL A 72 -33.46 -54.68 17.30
N VAL A 73 -33.11 -53.41 17.53
CA VAL A 73 -34.04 -52.28 17.44
C VAL A 73 -34.00 -51.73 16.02
N ARG A 74 -35.17 -51.38 15.49
CA ARG A 74 -35.35 -50.63 14.26
C ARG A 74 -36.23 -49.42 14.55
N SER A 75 -35.71 -48.22 14.33
CA SER A 75 -36.54 -47.01 14.29
C SER A 75 -37.15 -46.82 12.90
N PHE A 76 -38.24 -46.05 12.82
CA PHE A 76 -38.90 -45.71 11.56
C PHE A 76 -39.00 -44.20 11.41
N GLY A 77 -38.51 -43.68 10.28
CA GLY A 77 -38.49 -42.23 10.02
C GLY A 77 -37.44 -41.51 10.86
N ASP A 78 -37.70 -40.23 11.14
CA ASP A 78 -36.75 -39.34 11.84
C ASP A 78 -36.33 -39.92 13.20
N THR A 79 -35.03 -40.04 13.36
CA THR A 79 -34.39 -40.61 14.55
C THR A 79 -33.20 -39.76 14.96
N ASP A 80 -33.14 -39.45 16.24
CA ASP A 80 -32.08 -38.65 16.85
C ASP A 80 -31.36 -39.48 17.91
N ILE A 81 -30.04 -39.50 17.90
CA ILE A 81 -29.23 -40.30 18.83
C ILE A 81 -28.26 -39.40 19.55
N VAL A 82 -28.25 -39.48 20.87
CA VAL A 82 -27.24 -38.86 21.71
C VAL A 82 -26.32 -39.96 22.22
N THR A 83 -25.07 -39.94 21.80
CA THR A 83 -24.08 -40.92 22.27
C THR A 83 -23.62 -40.63 23.69
N SER A 84 -22.99 -41.61 24.31
CA SER A 84 -22.36 -41.50 25.64
C SER A 84 -21.33 -40.37 25.73
N GLU A 85 -20.65 -40.05 24.63
CA GLU A 85 -19.71 -38.93 24.50
C GLU A 85 -20.38 -37.63 24.00
N LYS A 86 -21.72 -37.60 23.97
CA LYS A 86 -22.58 -36.45 23.60
C LYS A 86 -22.52 -36.04 22.13
N PHE A 87 -22.12 -36.93 21.23
CA PHE A 87 -22.32 -36.70 19.80
C PHE A 87 -23.80 -36.86 19.49
N ARG A 88 -24.30 -36.08 18.53
CA ARG A 88 -25.70 -36.13 18.09
C ARG A 88 -25.79 -36.68 16.68
N ILE A 89 -26.59 -37.70 16.45
CA ILE A 89 -26.82 -38.28 15.12
C ILE A 89 -28.26 -38.04 14.73
N GLN A 90 -28.49 -37.37 13.62
CA GLN A 90 -29.83 -37.18 13.06
C GLN A 90 -29.90 -37.94 11.74
N GLY A 91 -30.85 -38.87 11.62
CA GLY A 91 -31.01 -39.68 10.43
C GLY A 91 -32.37 -40.38 10.38
N GLU A 92 -32.51 -41.28 9.42
CA GLU A 92 -33.73 -42.05 9.20
C GLU A 92 -33.45 -43.55 9.26
N ASP A 93 -34.46 -44.33 9.69
CA ASP A 93 -34.46 -45.80 9.67
C ASP A 93 -33.19 -46.42 10.29
N ILE A 94 -32.93 -46.11 11.56
CA ILE A 94 -31.72 -46.54 12.27
C ILE A 94 -31.94 -47.92 12.90
N PHE A 95 -30.90 -48.76 12.83
CA PHE A 95 -30.86 -50.06 13.44
C PHE A 95 -29.88 -50.07 14.61
N TYR A 96 -30.24 -50.71 15.73
CA TYR A 96 -29.31 -51.02 16.81
C TYR A 96 -29.29 -52.53 17.06
N ASP A 97 -28.14 -53.16 16.81
CA ASP A 97 -27.87 -54.57 17.08
C ASP A 97 -27.13 -54.65 18.43
N ASN A 98 -27.85 -55.02 19.49
CA ASN A 98 -27.33 -55.08 20.85
C ASN A 98 -26.33 -56.23 21.02
N ILE A 99 -26.44 -57.33 20.27
CA ILE A 99 -25.49 -58.44 20.31
C ILE A 99 -24.14 -58.01 19.73
N LYS A 100 -24.17 -57.34 18.56
CA LYS A 100 -22.95 -56.85 17.91
C LYS A 100 -22.44 -55.54 18.49
N GLN A 101 -23.22 -54.88 19.35
CA GLN A 101 -22.92 -53.57 19.91
C GLN A 101 -22.68 -52.52 18.80
N VAL A 102 -23.60 -52.45 17.83
CA VAL A 102 -23.51 -51.56 16.67
C VAL A 102 -24.83 -50.84 16.40
N ILE A 103 -24.80 -49.51 16.30
CA ILE A 103 -25.87 -48.68 15.75
C ILE A 103 -25.53 -48.36 14.29
N TYR A 104 -26.44 -48.53 13.33
CA TYR A 104 -26.15 -48.25 11.92
C TYR A 104 -27.36 -47.80 11.11
N SER A 105 -27.11 -47.07 10.02
CA SER A 105 -28.10 -46.77 8.99
C SER A 105 -27.44 -46.74 7.61
N ASN A 106 -28.19 -47.13 6.58
CA ASN A 106 -27.81 -47.02 5.17
C ASN A 106 -28.48 -45.79 4.50
N LYS A 107 -29.05 -44.89 5.29
CA LYS A 107 -29.66 -43.63 4.86
C LYS A 107 -28.76 -42.47 5.23
N LYS A 108 -28.94 -41.37 4.49
CA LYS A 108 -28.24 -40.11 4.74
C LYS A 108 -28.47 -39.67 6.18
N SER A 109 -27.39 -39.35 6.86
CA SER A 109 -27.38 -38.98 8.28
C SER A 109 -26.43 -37.82 8.51
N VAL A 110 -26.68 -37.07 9.58
CA VAL A 110 -25.85 -35.94 10.02
C VAL A 110 -25.37 -36.23 11.43
N ILE A 111 -24.06 -36.36 11.59
CA ILE A 111 -23.41 -36.49 12.89
C ILE A 111 -22.88 -35.12 13.29
N THR A 112 -23.26 -34.63 14.46
CA THR A 112 -22.75 -33.39 15.03
C THR A 112 -21.82 -33.74 16.19
N ASP A 113 -20.56 -33.32 16.10
CA ASP A 113 -19.60 -33.51 17.17
C ASP A 113 -19.74 -32.45 18.29
N ILE A 114 -19.02 -32.66 19.39
CA ILE A 114 -19.03 -31.72 20.53
C ILE A 114 -18.45 -30.34 20.18
N ASN A 115 -17.60 -30.29 19.15
CA ASN A 115 -17.00 -29.08 18.64
C ASN A 115 -17.94 -28.37 17.65
N GLY A 116 -19.16 -28.86 17.40
CA GLY A 116 -20.16 -28.28 16.52
C GLY A 116 -19.89 -28.50 15.03
N ASN A 117 -18.95 -29.37 14.66
CA ASN A 117 -18.73 -29.76 13.27
C ASN A 117 -19.88 -30.67 12.82
N LYS A 118 -20.36 -30.47 11.59
CA LYS A 118 -21.42 -31.27 10.99
C LYS A 118 -20.82 -32.24 9.98
N ILE A 119 -21.10 -33.52 10.16
CA ILE A 119 -20.58 -34.61 9.34
C ILE A 119 -21.76 -35.27 8.63
N TYR A 120 -21.89 -34.99 7.34
CA TYR A 120 -22.88 -35.57 6.46
C TYR A 120 -22.35 -36.89 5.90
N THR A 121 -23.14 -37.94 6.04
CA THR A 121 -22.76 -39.31 5.65
C THR A 121 -23.88 -39.97 4.88
N ASP A 122 -23.58 -40.75 3.84
CA ASP A 122 -24.59 -41.59 3.15
C ASP A 122 -25.03 -42.81 3.97
N MET A 123 -24.16 -43.29 4.85
CA MET A 123 -24.39 -44.38 5.78
C MET A 123 -23.57 -44.12 7.04
N PHE A 124 -23.92 -44.69 8.18
CA PHE A 124 -23.02 -44.73 9.34
C PHE A 124 -23.09 -46.08 10.05
N LYS A 125 -21.98 -46.46 10.67
CA LYS A 125 -21.88 -47.57 11.64
C LYS A 125 -21.17 -47.05 12.88
N TYR A 126 -21.82 -47.12 14.02
CA TYR A 126 -21.29 -46.72 15.31
C TYR A 126 -21.07 -47.96 16.18
N LEU A 127 -19.81 -48.24 16.49
CA LEU A 127 -19.40 -49.31 17.39
C LEU A 127 -19.48 -48.79 18.83
N THR A 128 -20.54 -49.12 19.56
CA THR A 128 -20.80 -48.59 20.92
C THR A 128 -19.69 -48.95 21.90
N GLU A 129 -19.10 -50.15 21.79
CA GLU A 129 -17.98 -50.59 22.64
C GLU A 129 -16.69 -49.78 22.42
N LYS A 130 -16.46 -49.31 21.20
CA LYS A 130 -15.25 -48.57 20.84
C LYS A 130 -15.44 -47.05 20.84
N ASN A 131 -16.68 -46.57 20.99
CA ASN A 131 -17.04 -45.16 20.79
C ASN A 131 -16.55 -44.64 19.44
N MET A 132 -16.78 -45.44 18.38
CA MET A 132 -16.18 -45.20 17.07
C MET A 132 -17.22 -45.25 15.96
N PHE A 133 -17.27 -44.19 15.15
CA PHE A 133 -18.04 -44.18 13.91
C PHE A 133 -17.19 -44.62 12.72
N PHE A 134 -17.85 -45.25 11.77
CA PHE A 134 -17.37 -45.54 10.43
C PHE A 134 -18.42 -45.10 9.42
N SER A 135 -17.97 -44.44 8.36
CA SER A 135 -18.79 -44.12 7.19
C SER A 135 -18.00 -44.30 5.91
N GLN A 136 -18.68 -44.74 4.85
CA GLN A 136 -18.12 -44.93 3.52
C GLN A 136 -19.12 -44.38 2.48
N GLY A 137 -18.60 -43.78 1.40
CA GLY A 137 -19.40 -43.09 0.38
C GLY A 137 -19.06 -41.61 0.33
N ASP A 138 -20.02 -40.77 -0.05
CA ASP A 138 -19.81 -39.33 -0.08
C ASP A 138 -19.94 -38.76 1.35
N VAL A 139 -18.80 -38.57 2.01
CA VAL A 139 -18.74 -37.99 3.35
C VAL A 139 -18.29 -36.55 3.28
N LYS A 140 -19.07 -35.64 3.86
CA LYS A 140 -18.76 -34.21 3.94
C LYS A 140 -18.72 -33.75 5.39
N VAL A 141 -17.58 -33.23 5.84
CA VAL A 141 -17.43 -32.57 7.13
C VAL A 141 -17.43 -31.05 6.90
N VAL A 142 -18.25 -30.33 7.65
CA VAL A 142 -18.30 -28.86 7.67
C VAL A 142 -17.90 -28.40 9.07
N ASP A 143 -16.84 -27.60 9.16
CA ASP A 143 -16.39 -27.05 10.43
C ASP A 143 -17.13 -25.75 10.82
N LYS A 144 -16.89 -25.25 12.04
CA LYS A 144 -17.47 -23.99 12.55
C LYS A 144 -17.17 -22.73 11.73
N ARG A 145 -16.21 -22.78 10.81
CA ARG A 145 -15.82 -21.67 9.94
C ARG A 145 -16.31 -21.88 8.51
N ASP A 146 -17.23 -22.82 8.30
CA ASP A 146 -17.76 -23.22 7.01
C ASP A 146 -16.68 -23.73 6.04
N ASN A 147 -15.57 -24.30 6.54
CA ASN A 147 -14.66 -25.05 5.68
C ASN A 147 -15.23 -26.44 5.41
N GLU A 148 -15.07 -26.90 4.18
CA GLU A 148 -15.60 -28.19 3.75
C GLU A 148 -14.47 -29.21 3.56
N TYR A 149 -14.66 -30.41 4.10
CA TYR A 149 -13.73 -31.54 3.95
C TYR A 149 -14.52 -32.74 3.42
N LEU A 150 -14.20 -33.19 2.21
CA LEU A 150 -14.78 -34.37 1.58
C LEU A 150 -13.85 -35.56 1.76
N PHE A 151 -14.42 -36.72 2.06
CA PHE A 151 -13.73 -37.99 2.24
C PHE A 151 -14.48 -39.11 1.54
N SER A 152 -13.77 -40.17 1.13
CA SER A 152 -14.39 -41.40 0.60
C SER A 152 -14.75 -42.40 1.71
N GLU A 153 -14.03 -42.36 2.83
CA GLU A 153 -14.32 -43.08 4.05
C GLU A 153 -13.80 -42.27 5.25
N ILE A 154 -14.49 -42.39 6.38
CA ILE A 154 -14.06 -41.79 7.65
C ILE A 154 -14.19 -42.76 8.82
N TYR A 155 -13.31 -42.57 9.79
CA TYR A 155 -13.37 -43.13 11.13
C TYR A 155 -13.38 -41.98 12.13
N ILE A 156 -14.33 -41.96 13.06
CA ILE A 156 -14.41 -40.94 14.12
C ILE A 156 -14.25 -41.66 15.45
N ASP A 157 -13.17 -41.36 16.18
CA ASP A 157 -12.97 -41.79 17.56
C ASP A 157 -13.50 -40.69 18.48
N GLU A 158 -14.64 -40.91 19.14
CA GLU A 158 -15.29 -39.90 19.98
C GLU A 158 -14.42 -39.54 21.20
N LYS A 159 -13.75 -40.53 21.81
CA LYS A 159 -12.92 -40.35 23.01
C LYS A 159 -11.69 -39.50 22.71
N LYS A 160 -11.05 -39.74 21.56
CA LYS A 160 -9.91 -38.94 21.10
C LYS A 160 -10.33 -37.69 20.33
N ARG A 161 -11.63 -37.52 20.04
CA ARG A 161 -12.18 -36.46 19.19
C ARG A 161 -11.44 -36.35 17.87
N LYS A 162 -11.18 -37.50 17.26
CA LYS A 162 -10.31 -37.61 16.09
C LYS A 162 -11.07 -38.18 14.92
N ILE A 163 -11.13 -37.42 13.84
CA ILE A 163 -11.66 -37.85 12.54
C ILE A 163 -10.48 -38.24 11.67
N VAL A 164 -10.49 -39.43 11.07
CA VAL A 164 -9.48 -39.90 10.12
C VAL A 164 -10.20 -40.33 8.86
N GLY A 165 -9.73 -39.91 7.68
CA GLY A 165 -10.32 -40.36 6.42
C GLY A 165 -9.31 -40.44 5.27
N SER A 166 -9.73 -41.06 4.19
CA SER A 166 -8.97 -41.18 2.94
C SER A 166 -9.56 -40.33 1.82
N ASP A 167 -8.73 -40.08 0.80
CA ASP A 167 -9.05 -39.27 -0.40
C ASP A 167 -9.62 -37.89 -0.06
N VAL A 168 -8.90 -37.19 0.81
CA VAL A 168 -9.33 -35.92 1.39
C VAL A 168 -9.30 -34.82 0.35
N ARG A 169 -10.43 -34.13 0.19
CA ARG A 169 -10.56 -32.90 -0.60
C ARG A 169 -11.08 -31.80 0.30
N SER A 170 -10.29 -30.79 0.57
CA SER A 170 -10.66 -29.70 1.49
C SER A 170 -10.74 -28.36 0.76
N PHE A 171 -11.79 -27.60 1.04
CA PHE A 171 -12.07 -26.30 0.46
C PHE A 171 -12.27 -25.28 1.58
N PHE A 172 -11.49 -24.20 1.55
CA PHE A 172 -11.51 -23.17 2.59
C PHE A 172 -12.18 -21.91 2.05
N ASN A 173 -13.17 -21.39 2.78
CA ASN A 173 -13.90 -20.19 2.39
C ASN A 173 -13.52 -18.94 3.21
N ASP A 174 -12.47 -19.03 4.03
CA ASP A 174 -12.02 -17.92 4.87
C ASP A 174 -11.50 -16.74 4.00
N PRO A 175 -12.07 -15.53 4.12
CA PRO A 175 -11.64 -14.36 3.35
C PRO A 175 -10.15 -14.05 3.51
N THR A 176 -9.53 -14.43 4.62
CA THR A 176 -8.11 -14.18 4.88
C THR A 176 -7.18 -14.94 3.92
N PHE A 177 -7.65 -16.02 3.28
CA PHE A 177 -6.89 -16.71 2.23
C PHE A 177 -7.09 -16.10 0.83
N LYS A 178 -8.07 -15.20 0.66
CA LYS A 178 -8.45 -14.63 -0.63
C LYS A 178 -7.79 -13.26 -0.79
N THR A 179 -6.55 -13.25 -1.30
CA THR A 179 -5.88 -12.01 -1.74
C THR A 179 -6.56 -11.40 -2.98
N ASN A 180 -7.26 -12.22 -3.75
CA ASN A 180 -8.14 -11.84 -4.84
C ASN A 180 -9.43 -12.67 -4.70
N GLU A 181 -10.57 -12.09 -5.07
CA GLU A 181 -11.89 -12.74 -4.96
C GLU A 181 -11.97 -14.08 -5.71
N LYS A 182 -11.15 -14.25 -6.74
CA LYS A 182 -11.04 -15.47 -7.55
C LYS A 182 -10.27 -16.61 -6.88
N ASN A 183 -9.57 -16.36 -5.78
CA ASN A 183 -8.80 -17.39 -5.09
C ASN A 183 -9.72 -18.48 -4.50
N GLU A 184 -9.36 -19.74 -4.74
CA GLU A 184 -10.08 -20.92 -4.26
C GLU A 184 -9.13 -21.87 -3.51
N PRO A 185 -8.81 -21.54 -2.24
CA PRO A 185 -7.85 -22.30 -1.45
C PRO A 185 -8.32 -23.73 -1.19
N ARG A 186 -7.50 -24.69 -1.60
CA ARG A 186 -7.84 -26.11 -1.52
C ARG A 186 -6.64 -26.99 -1.18
N PHE A 187 -6.94 -28.09 -0.50
CA PHE A 187 -6.00 -29.15 -0.17
C PHE A 187 -6.50 -30.49 -0.70
N PHE A 188 -5.60 -31.28 -1.27
CA PHE A 188 -5.87 -32.64 -1.71
C PHE A 188 -4.86 -33.59 -1.07
N ALA A 189 -5.30 -34.73 -0.54
CA ALA A 189 -4.40 -35.68 0.12
C ALA A 189 -4.95 -37.11 0.10
N ASN A 190 -4.05 -38.10 0.12
CA ASN A 190 -4.46 -39.52 0.17
C ASN A 190 -5.10 -39.88 1.51
N SER A 191 -4.67 -39.26 2.60
CA SER A 191 -5.32 -39.38 3.90
C SER A 191 -5.14 -38.11 4.71
N GLY A 192 -6.04 -37.91 5.66
CA GLY A 192 -5.98 -36.80 6.59
C GLY A 192 -6.68 -37.11 7.89
N PHE A 193 -6.34 -36.35 8.92
CA PHE A 193 -7.04 -36.40 10.17
C PHE A 193 -7.26 -35.01 10.75
N ILE A 194 -8.35 -34.88 11.48
CA ILE A 194 -8.80 -33.69 12.18
C ILE A 194 -8.87 -34.06 13.66
N ASP A 195 -8.21 -33.29 14.51
CA ASP A 195 -8.27 -33.40 15.96
C ASP A 195 -8.23 -32.00 16.60
N ASP A 196 -8.24 -31.95 17.94
CA ASP A 196 -8.19 -30.70 18.69
C ASP A 196 -6.89 -29.89 18.46
N GLU A 197 -5.80 -30.50 17.98
CA GLU A 197 -4.55 -29.79 17.65
C GLU A 197 -4.57 -29.13 16.26
N GLY A 198 -5.39 -29.67 15.36
CA GLY A 198 -5.64 -29.12 14.04
C GLY A 198 -5.83 -30.19 12.96
N VAL A 199 -5.36 -29.89 11.76
CA VAL A 199 -5.57 -30.73 10.58
C VAL A 199 -4.23 -31.20 10.03
N SER A 200 -4.12 -32.49 9.73
CA SER A 200 -2.94 -33.07 9.10
C SER A 200 -3.34 -33.82 7.84
N PHE A 201 -2.56 -33.65 6.79
CA PHE A 201 -2.71 -34.30 5.49
C PHE A 201 -1.44 -35.08 5.17
N ASN A 202 -1.57 -36.32 4.70
CA ASN A 202 -0.46 -37.14 4.23
C ASN A 202 -0.48 -37.23 2.70
N ARG A 203 0.68 -37.03 2.08
CA ARG A 203 0.86 -36.88 0.62
C ARG A 203 -0.08 -35.80 0.09
N GLY A 204 0.03 -34.61 0.68
CA GLY A 204 -0.86 -33.50 0.46
C GLY A 204 -0.36 -32.54 -0.63
N ILE A 205 -1.29 -31.87 -1.29
CA ILE A 205 -1.07 -30.78 -2.25
C ILE A 205 -1.88 -29.58 -1.79
N PHE A 206 -1.26 -28.41 -1.71
CA PHE A 206 -1.90 -27.12 -1.40
C PHE A 206 -1.80 -26.14 -2.57
N THR A 207 -2.89 -25.42 -2.85
CA THR A 207 -2.90 -24.26 -3.75
C THR A 207 -3.98 -23.26 -3.31
N PRO A 208 -3.69 -21.94 -3.26
CA PRO A 208 -4.68 -20.88 -3.10
C PRO A 208 -5.28 -20.38 -4.42
N CYS A 209 -4.74 -20.82 -5.56
CA CYS A 209 -5.16 -20.35 -6.87
C CYS A 209 -6.59 -20.78 -7.22
N GLN A 210 -7.28 -19.99 -8.05
CA GLN A 210 -8.55 -20.33 -8.68
C GLN A 210 -8.51 -21.73 -9.32
N ASN A 211 -9.58 -22.50 -9.21
CA ASN A 211 -9.74 -23.71 -10.00
C ASN A 211 -10.05 -23.35 -11.45
N ARG A 212 -9.24 -23.85 -12.39
CA ARG A 212 -9.37 -23.52 -13.81
C ARG A 212 -9.95 -24.72 -14.53
N GLU A 213 -11.24 -24.67 -14.85
CA GLU A 213 -11.92 -25.75 -15.57
C GLU A 213 -11.13 -26.18 -16.83
N GLY A 214 -10.94 -27.49 -17.00
CA GLY A 214 -10.21 -28.07 -18.12
C GLY A 214 -8.67 -27.91 -18.10
N LYS A 215 -8.09 -27.12 -17.20
CA LYS A 215 -6.62 -26.98 -17.04
C LYS A 215 -6.14 -27.85 -15.87
N LYS A 216 -5.12 -28.68 -16.12
CA LYS A 216 -4.66 -29.67 -15.13
C LYS A 216 -3.89 -29.09 -13.95
N CYS A 217 -3.28 -27.90 -14.08
CA CYS A 217 -2.22 -27.47 -13.16
C CYS A 217 -2.42 -26.03 -12.68
N PRO A 218 -2.46 -25.79 -11.34
CA PRO A 218 -2.53 -24.43 -10.80
C PRO A 218 -1.22 -23.68 -11.09
N PRO A 219 -1.23 -22.34 -11.17
CA PRO A 219 -0.01 -21.54 -11.37
C PRO A 219 1.12 -21.86 -10.39
N TRP A 220 0.77 -22.17 -9.14
CA TRP A 220 1.72 -22.74 -8.20
C TRP A 220 1.03 -23.68 -7.23
N SER A 221 1.79 -24.62 -6.68
CA SER A 221 1.33 -25.51 -5.61
C SER A 221 2.48 -25.96 -4.74
N ILE A 222 2.19 -26.34 -3.49
CA ILE A 222 3.15 -27.02 -2.62
C ILE A 222 2.68 -28.46 -2.43
N GLN A 223 3.54 -29.41 -2.78
CA GLN A 223 3.33 -30.84 -2.54
C GLN A 223 4.22 -31.28 -1.39
N ALA A 224 3.71 -32.05 -0.43
CA ALA A 224 4.52 -32.51 0.69
C ALA A 224 4.12 -33.91 1.14
N GLU A 225 5.08 -34.64 1.74
CA GLU A 225 4.79 -35.94 2.35
C GLU A 225 3.82 -35.79 3.52
N LYS A 226 3.94 -34.71 4.27
CA LYS A 226 3.02 -34.36 5.37
C LYS A 226 2.81 -32.86 5.43
N ILE A 227 1.55 -32.44 5.53
CA ILE A 227 1.15 -31.05 5.78
C ILE A 227 0.39 -31.02 7.10
N LYS A 228 0.85 -30.27 8.10
CA LYS A 228 0.14 -30.09 9.39
C LYS A 228 -0.18 -28.62 9.60
N HIS A 229 -1.47 -28.29 9.67
CA HIS A 229 -1.93 -27.01 10.16
C HIS A 229 -2.17 -27.10 11.67
N SER A 230 -1.34 -26.41 12.45
CA SER A 230 -1.51 -26.33 13.91
C SER A 230 -2.38 -25.14 14.27
N GLN A 231 -3.54 -25.39 14.89
CA GLN A 231 -4.45 -24.32 15.33
C GLN A 231 -3.80 -23.45 16.41
N ALA A 232 -3.18 -24.09 17.42
CA ALA A 232 -2.54 -23.39 18.53
C ALA A 232 -1.41 -22.45 18.07
N LYS A 233 -0.59 -22.88 17.09
CA LYS A 233 0.53 -22.08 16.57
C LYS A 233 0.16 -21.22 15.36
N LYS A 234 -1.06 -21.31 14.83
CA LYS A 234 -1.50 -20.66 13.57
C LYS A 234 -0.46 -20.82 12.44
N THR A 235 0.11 -22.02 12.30
CA THR A 235 1.23 -22.30 11.38
C THR A 235 0.92 -23.54 10.55
N VAL A 236 1.24 -23.49 9.26
CA VAL A 236 1.23 -24.67 8.39
C VAL A 236 2.66 -25.18 8.24
N TYR A 237 2.88 -26.44 8.58
CA TYR A 237 4.15 -27.13 8.47
C TYR A 237 4.10 -28.14 7.33
N TYR A 238 5.19 -28.23 6.59
CA TYR A 238 5.37 -29.14 5.46
C TYR A 238 6.64 -29.95 5.67
N ASP A 239 6.52 -31.27 5.64
CA ASP A 239 7.67 -32.19 5.65
C ASP A 239 7.94 -32.65 4.21
N LYS A 240 9.21 -32.51 3.77
CA LYS A 240 9.67 -32.82 2.41
C LYS A 240 8.81 -32.15 1.34
N ALA A 241 8.69 -30.83 1.45
CA ALA A 241 7.88 -30.02 0.56
C ALA A 241 8.58 -29.79 -0.79
N ILE A 242 7.81 -29.77 -1.87
CA ILE A 242 8.23 -29.38 -3.21
C ILE A 242 7.32 -28.24 -3.64
N LEU A 243 7.90 -27.06 -3.81
CA LEU A 243 7.21 -25.93 -4.44
C LEU A 243 7.27 -26.11 -5.95
N LYS A 244 6.10 -26.17 -6.58
CA LYS A 244 5.94 -26.25 -8.03
C LYS A 244 5.35 -24.96 -8.56
N ILE A 245 5.88 -24.50 -9.69
CA ILE A 245 5.25 -23.48 -10.53
C ILE A 245 4.72 -24.23 -11.75
N TYR A 246 3.40 -24.23 -11.91
CA TYR A 246 2.71 -25.21 -12.76
C TYR A 246 3.18 -26.64 -12.42
N ASP A 247 3.69 -27.39 -13.39
CA ASP A 247 4.22 -28.74 -13.18
C ASP A 247 5.72 -28.81 -12.87
N PHE A 248 6.42 -27.68 -12.92
CA PHE A 248 7.86 -27.64 -12.75
C PHE A 248 8.23 -27.52 -11.27
N PRO A 249 8.95 -28.49 -10.69
CA PRO A 249 9.47 -28.37 -9.33
C PRO A 249 10.62 -27.35 -9.30
N ILE A 250 10.46 -26.29 -8.51
CA ILE A 250 11.44 -25.20 -8.43
C ILE A 250 12.32 -25.34 -7.19
N PHE A 251 11.71 -25.64 -6.04
CA PHE A 251 12.43 -25.75 -4.78
C PHE A 251 11.98 -26.98 -3.98
N TYR A 252 12.96 -27.66 -3.38
CA TYR A 252 12.74 -28.71 -2.39
C TYR A 252 13.10 -28.20 -1.00
N PHE A 253 12.20 -28.39 -0.04
CA PHE A 253 12.39 -28.04 1.36
C PHE A 253 12.26 -29.30 2.23
N PRO A 254 13.33 -29.73 2.94
CA PRO A 254 13.21 -30.84 3.89
C PRO A 254 12.16 -30.56 4.98
N LYS A 255 12.11 -29.31 5.45
CA LYS A 255 11.14 -28.74 6.40
C LYS A 255 10.80 -27.34 5.90
N PHE A 256 9.51 -27.07 5.67
CA PHE A 256 9.03 -25.72 5.34
C PHE A 256 7.86 -25.36 6.24
N PHE A 257 7.70 -24.08 6.55
CA PHE A 257 6.54 -23.61 7.28
C PHE A 257 6.21 -22.18 6.87
N HIS A 258 4.92 -21.86 6.91
CA HIS A 258 4.46 -20.49 6.72
C HIS A 258 3.34 -20.16 7.74
N PRO A 259 3.18 -18.88 8.09
CA PRO A 259 2.02 -18.43 8.87
C PRO A 259 0.72 -18.82 8.19
N GLY A 260 -0.29 -19.22 8.97
CA GLY A 260 -1.67 -19.27 8.48
C GLY A 260 -2.15 -17.87 8.10
N PRO A 261 -3.24 -17.74 7.35
CA PRO A 261 -3.69 -16.46 6.77
C PRO A 261 -4.16 -15.44 7.82
N THR A 262 -4.51 -15.92 9.02
CA THR A 262 -4.87 -15.06 10.15
C THR A 262 -3.68 -14.36 10.80
N VAL A 263 -2.45 -14.74 10.43
CA VAL A 263 -1.22 -14.15 10.97
C VAL A 263 -0.75 -13.07 10.01
N LYS A 264 -0.96 -11.81 10.40
CA LYS A 264 -0.54 -10.65 9.61
C LYS A 264 0.97 -10.46 9.55
N ARG A 265 1.71 -10.98 10.54
CA ARG A 265 3.14 -10.69 10.71
C ARG A 265 3.90 -11.83 11.39
N ARG A 266 5.04 -12.22 10.82
CA ARG A 266 5.91 -13.26 11.38
C ARG A 266 7.32 -13.22 10.78
N SER A 267 8.33 -13.56 11.58
CA SER A 267 9.70 -13.70 11.09
C SER A 267 9.87 -14.83 10.06
N GLY A 268 10.70 -14.59 9.04
CA GLY A 268 10.98 -15.55 7.97
C GLY A 268 11.76 -14.93 6.82
N PHE A 269 12.16 -15.77 5.86
CA PHE A 269 12.76 -15.32 4.61
C PHE A 269 11.69 -14.71 3.70
N LEU A 270 11.99 -13.57 3.09
CA LEU A 270 11.21 -13.00 2.01
C LEU A 270 11.69 -13.56 0.66
N PHE A 271 10.91 -13.33 -0.40
CA PHE A 271 11.30 -13.75 -1.74
C PHE A 271 12.64 -13.12 -2.15
N PRO A 272 13.59 -13.92 -2.65
CA PRO A 272 14.86 -13.39 -3.12
C PRO A 272 14.68 -12.59 -4.41
N THR A 273 15.58 -11.65 -4.66
CA THR A 273 15.65 -10.91 -5.94
C THR A 273 16.94 -11.27 -6.66
N LEU A 274 16.83 -11.58 -7.95
CA LEU A 274 17.96 -11.94 -8.80
C LEU A 274 18.15 -10.84 -9.85
N VAL A 275 19.36 -10.30 -9.92
CA VAL A 275 19.72 -9.23 -10.87
C VAL A 275 21.04 -9.57 -11.51
N ASP A 276 21.07 -9.65 -12.85
CA ASP A 276 22.32 -9.69 -13.60
C ASP A 276 22.61 -8.30 -14.17
N ASN A 277 23.63 -7.64 -13.63
CA ASN A 277 24.04 -6.30 -14.04
C ASN A 277 25.47 -6.36 -14.58
N SER A 278 25.72 -5.76 -15.74
CA SER A 278 27.04 -5.80 -16.37
C SER A 278 28.19 -5.21 -15.51
N SER A 279 27.92 -4.20 -14.67
CA SER A 279 28.88 -3.50 -13.81
C SER A 279 29.22 -4.29 -12.54
N VAL A 280 28.20 -4.82 -11.81
CA VAL A 280 28.39 -5.55 -10.53
C VAL A 280 28.29 -7.08 -10.66
N GLY A 281 27.96 -7.57 -11.87
CA GLY A 281 27.71 -8.98 -12.20
C GLY A 281 26.35 -9.48 -11.71
N PHE A 282 26.15 -10.79 -11.82
CA PHE A 282 25.03 -11.48 -11.19
C PHE A 282 25.03 -11.21 -9.68
N SER A 283 23.86 -10.89 -9.15
CA SER A 283 23.60 -10.63 -7.75
C SER A 283 22.32 -11.31 -7.26
N ALA A 284 22.36 -11.78 -6.01
CA ALA A 284 21.21 -12.38 -5.34
C ALA A 284 21.01 -11.71 -3.97
N SER A 285 19.83 -11.13 -3.76
CA SER A 285 19.40 -10.53 -2.50
C SER A 285 18.47 -11.49 -1.78
N VAL A 286 18.76 -11.85 -0.53
CA VAL A 286 17.93 -12.79 0.27
C VAL A 286 17.49 -12.13 1.58
N PRO A 287 16.35 -11.41 1.60
CA PRO A 287 15.92 -10.70 2.80
C PRO A 287 15.42 -11.66 3.88
N TYR A 288 15.81 -11.45 5.12
CA TYR A 288 15.24 -12.09 6.30
C TYR A 288 14.50 -11.05 7.14
N PHE A 289 13.17 -11.19 7.19
CA PHE A 289 12.31 -10.36 8.03
C PHE A 289 12.24 -10.92 9.44
N TRP A 290 12.43 -10.07 10.44
CA TRP A 290 12.38 -10.40 11.85
C TRP A 290 11.33 -9.54 12.55
N ALA A 291 10.19 -10.17 12.89
CA ALA A 291 9.17 -9.57 13.74
C ALA A 291 9.64 -9.61 15.21
N LEU A 292 10.24 -8.53 15.70
CA LEU A 292 10.78 -8.44 17.06
C LEU A 292 9.66 -8.28 18.11
N ALA A 293 8.67 -7.44 17.82
CA ALA A 293 7.45 -7.25 18.62
C ALA A 293 6.32 -6.70 17.73
N GLU A 294 5.10 -6.58 18.24
CA GLU A 294 3.95 -6.05 17.48
C GLU A 294 4.16 -4.63 16.92
N ASN A 295 5.08 -3.87 17.50
CA ASN A 295 5.35 -2.49 17.13
C ASN A 295 6.77 -2.24 16.55
N ARG A 296 7.62 -3.26 16.39
CA ARG A 296 8.96 -3.12 15.79
C ARG A 296 9.46 -4.35 15.04
N ASP A 297 10.08 -4.13 13.89
CA ASP A 297 10.73 -5.17 13.08
C ASP A 297 12.10 -4.74 12.58
N MET A 298 12.81 -5.74 12.07
CA MET A 298 14.10 -5.61 11.42
C MET A 298 14.12 -6.50 10.18
N THR A 299 14.69 -6.01 9.08
CA THR A 299 14.95 -6.79 7.87
C THR A 299 16.45 -6.76 7.58
N LEU A 300 17.07 -7.93 7.50
CA LEU A 300 18.48 -8.08 7.11
C LEU A 300 18.54 -8.67 5.70
N THR A 301 19.15 -7.94 4.76
CA THR A 301 19.22 -8.35 3.35
C THR A 301 20.67 -8.46 2.89
N PRO A 302 21.27 -9.66 2.95
CA PRO A 302 22.52 -9.95 2.24
C PRO A 302 22.29 -9.90 0.72
N LYS A 303 23.07 -9.06 0.04
CA LYS A 303 23.16 -8.94 -1.42
C LYS A 303 24.53 -9.45 -1.87
N ILE A 304 24.56 -10.66 -2.41
CA ILE A 304 25.77 -11.37 -2.82
C ILE A 304 26.06 -11.03 -4.27
N TYR A 305 27.23 -10.47 -4.56
CA TYR A 305 27.67 -10.14 -5.93
C TYR A 305 28.73 -11.12 -6.45
N THR A 306 28.68 -11.41 -7.74
CA THR A 306 29.73 -12.19 -8.41
C THR A 306 30.99 -11.35 -8.69
N LYS A 307 30.84 -10.12 -9.20
CA LYS A 307 31.99 -9.23 -9.51
C LYS A 307 32.40 -8.29 -8.39
N GLU A 308 31.58 -8.11 -7.34
CA GLU A 308 31.87 -7.23 -6.20
C GLU A 308 31.77 -7.94 -4.83
N ASN A 309 32.13 -7.27 -3.73
CA ASN A 309 32.05 -7.84 -2.38
C ASN A 309 30.61 -7.82 -1.84
N LEU A 310 30.28 -8.75 -0.92
CA LEU A 310 28.99 -8.82 -0.22
C LEU A 310 28.58 -7.45 0.33
N LEU A 311 27.35 -7.04 0.02
CA LEU A 311 26.67 -5.91 0.65
C LEU A 311 25.63 -6.46 1.62
N VAL A 312 25.63 -5.96 2.85
CA VAL A 312 24.60 -6.29 3.84
C VAL A 312 23.77 -5.04 4.08
N LEU A 313 22.48 -5.12 3.75
CA LEU A 313 21.50 -4.07 4.03
C LEU A 313 20.73 -4.42 5.31
N HIS A 314 20.36 -3.40 6.05
CA HIS A 314 19.67 -3.51 7.32
C HIS A 314 18.62 -2.39 7.42
N GLU A 315 17.36 -2.79 7.53
CA GLU A 315 16.21 -1.92 7.78
C GLU A 315 15.64 -2.23 9.16
N TYR A 316 15.36 -1.20 9.96
CA TYR A 316 14.70 -1.29 11.26
C TYR A 316 13.55 -0.30 11.31
N ARG A 317 12.37 -0.78 11.69
CA ARG A 317 11.15 0.06 11.79
C ARG A 317 10.52 -0.09 13.16
N HIS A 318 10.12 1.02 13.77
CA HIS A 318 9.52 1.04 15.10
C HIS A 318 8.39 2.08 15.15
N ALA A 319 7.17 1.58 15.34
CA ALA A 319 6.00 2.38 15.69
C ALA A 319 5.89 2.51 17.22
N PHE A 320 5.88 3.74 17.71
CA PHE A 320 5.48 4.08 19.07
C PHE A 320 4.03 4.58 19.03
N ASP A 321 3.49 5.02 20.16
CA ASP A 321 2.09 5.48 20.22
C ASP A 321 1.84 6.70 19.31
N ASN A 322 2.76 7.68 19.35
CA ASN A 322 2.66 8.95 18.63
C ASN A 322 3.91 9.26 17.79
N SER A 323 4.74 8.26 17.50
CA SER A 323 5.97 8.47 16.73
C SER A 323 6.35 7.25 15.91
N TYR A 324 7.10 7.46 14.83
CA TYR A 324 7.58 6.40 13.95
C TYR A 324 9.05 6.60 13.62
N LEU A 325 9.82 5.53 13.71
CA LEU A 325 11.25 5.50 13.39
C LEU A 325 11.50 4.49 12.27
N VAL A 326 12.18 4.92 11.21
CA VAL A 326 12.79 4.05 10.20
C VAL A 326 14.28 4.31 10.18
N VAL A 327 15.07 3.25 10.28
CA VAL A 327 16.52 3.27 10.10
C VAL A 327 16.87 2.31 8.99
N ASP A 328 17.55 2.80 7.98
CA ASP A 328 18.04 2.03 6.85
C ASP A 328 19.53 2.23 6.70
N SER A 329 20.28 1.14 6.64
CA SER A 329 21.75 1.18 6.70
C SER A 329 22.33 0.04 5.90
N SER A 330 23.56 0.20 5.45
CA SER A 330 24.24 -0.89 4.77
C SER A 330 25.75 -0.83 4.90
N TYR A 331 26.40 -1.97 4.62
CA TYR A 331 27.84 -2.08 4.67
C TYR A 331 28.37 -3.08 3.63
N THR A 332 29.43 -2.68 2.93
CA THR A 332 30.26 -3.55 2.10
C THR A 332 31.73 -3.23 2.30
N LYS A 333 32.61 -4.22 2.08
CA LYS A 333 34.06 -4.01 2.04
C LYS A 333 34.50 -3.11 0.88
N GLY A 334 33.60 -2.80 -0.07
CA GLY A 334 33.88 -2.01 -1.26
C GLY A 334 34.15 -2.89 -2.46
N TYR A 335 34.89 -2.36 -3.45
CA TYR A 335 35.13 -3.10 -4.69
C TYR A 335 36.09 -4.28 -4.54
N LYS A 336 35.87 -5.35 -5.32
CA LYS A 336 36.81 -6.49 -5.39
C LYS A 336 38.08 -6.13 -6.16
N LYS A 337 37.92 -5.37 -7.23
CA LYS A 337 39.02 -4.84 -8.05
C LYS A 337 39.00 -3.32 -7.92
N THR A 338 40.08 -2.79 -7.41
CA THR A 338 40.24 -1.35 -7.18
C THR A 338 41.21 -0.75 -8.17
N ASP A 339 40.99 0.52 -8.47
CA ASP A 339 41.89 1.34 -9.26
C ASP A 339 41.90 2.77 -8.69
N ARG A 340 42.87 3.59 -9.11
CA ARG A 340 43.07 4.93 -8.54
C ARG A 340 42.14 5.99 -9.13
N ILE A 341 41.37 5.67 -10.17
CA ILE A 341 40.65 6.63 -11.00
C ILE A 341 39.13 6.51 -10.80
N LYS A 342 38.59 5.29 -10.87
CA LYS A 342 37.15 5.01 -10.73
C LYS A 342 36.86 4.24 -9.45
N LYS A 343 37.42 3.03 -9.29
CA LYS A 343 37.06 2.12 -8.19
C LYS A 343 38.02 2.21 -7.01
N SER A 344 37.88 3.24 -6.17
CA SER A 344 38.78 3.44 -5.01
C SER A 344 38.69 2.34 -3.94
N GLU A 345 39.78 2.14 -3.21
CA GLU A 345 39.84 1.25 -2.05
C GLU A 345 39.00 1.78 -0.88
N GLY A 346 38.55 0.87 0.00
CA GLY A 346 37.83 1.21 1.23
C GLY A 346 36.41 0.65 1.28
N SER A 347 35.91 0.52 2.51
CA SER A 347 34.52 0.11 2.76
C SER A 347 33.54 1.18 2.31
N ARG A 348 32.35 0.74 1.92
CA ARG A 348 31.27 1.62 1.50
C ARG A 348 30.00 1.32 2.30
N SER A 349 29.22 2.34 2.59
CA SER A 349 28.06 2.24 3.47
C SER A 349 27.12 3.43 3.28
N HIS A 350 25.87 3.23 3.70
CA HIS A 350 24.96 4.33 3.96
C HIS A 350 24.32 4.21 5.33
N PHE A 351 23.84 5.34 5.84
CA PHE A 351 22.99 5.44 7.01
C PHE A 351 21.90 6.48 6.76
N PHE A 352 20.66 6.02 6.74
CA PHE A 352 19.46 6.82 6.61
C PHE A 352 18.58 6.58 7.82
N SER A 353 18.04 7.64 8.40
CA SER A 353 17.09 7.56 9.50
C SER A 353 16.04 8.63 9.32
N ARG A 354 14.78 8.27 9.55
CA ARG A 354 13.66 9.20 9.65
C ARG A 354 12.91 8.93 10.94
N PHE A 355 12.80 9.94 11.77
CA PHE A 355 12.00 9.93 12.98
C PHE A 355 10.90 10.97 12.86
N THR A 356 9.65 10.56 13.04
CA THR A 356 8.50 11.46 13.11
C THR A 356 7.85 11.36 14.47
N TYR A 357 7.39 12.49 15.01
CA TYR A 357 6.57 12.54 16.21
C TYR A 357 5.37 13.45 15.95
N ASP A 358 4.18 12.99 16.31
CA ASP A 358 2.92 13.71 16.16
C ASP A 358 2.31 14.06 17.54
N TRP A 359 2.27 15.34 17.89
CA TRP A 359 1.56 15.87 19.06
C TRP A 359 0.18 16.43 18.70
N SER A 360 -0.31 16.21 17.48
CA SER A 360 -1.57 16.78 17.01
C SER A 360 -2.76 16.37 17.88
N LYS A 361 -3.71 17.30 18.00
CA LYS A 361 -5.00 17.12 18.68
C LYS A 361 -6.11 17.63 17.77
N GLU A 362 -7.36 17.50 18.18
CA GLU A 362 -8.51 17.98 17.39
C GLU A 362 -8.42 19.50 17.07
N GLU A 363 -7.82 20.29 17.96
CA GLU A 363 -7.75 21.75 17.84
C GLU A 363 -6.49 22.28 17.14
N TYR A 364 -5.43 21.46 17.03
CA TYR A 364 -4.16 21.90 16.45
C TYR A 364 -3.36 20.74 15.85
N SER A 365 -2.60 21.03 14.81
CA SER A 365 -1.57 20.15 14.27
C SER A 365 -0.22 20.49 14.91
N SER A 366 0.55 19.49 15.32
CA SER A 366 1.92 19.69 15.79
C SER A 366 2.76 18.46 15.50
N ASN A 367 3.80 18.63 14.69
CA ASN A 367 4.64 17.51 14.27
C ASN A 367 6.14 17.88 14.31
N LEU A 368 6.97 16.87 14.53
CA LEU A 368 8.43 16.94 14.40
C LEU A 368 8.87 15.84 13.44
N GLU A 369 9.70 16.20 12.48
CA GLU A 369 10.43 15.28 11.61
C GLU A 369 11.93 15.52 11.74
N VAL A 370 12.68 14.44 11.92
CA VAL A 370 14.14 14.46 11.93
C VAL A 370 14.64 13.44 10.91
N ASN A 371 15.31 13.91 9.86
CA ASN A 371 16.00 13.04 8.91
C ASN A 371 17.51 13.17 9.05
N LEU A 372 18.16 12.02 9.03
CA LEU A 372 19.62 11.93 9.01
C LEU A 372 19.99 11.05 7.83
N GLN A 373 20.58 11.64 6.79
CA GLN A 373 21.09 10.88 5.66
C GLN A 373 22.60 11.05 5.53
N HIS A 374 23.27 9.94 5.23
CA HIS A 374 24.70 9.90 5.00
C HIS A 374 25.06 8.73 4.08
N VAL A 375 25.95 8.99 3.12
CA VAL A 375 26.56 8.01 2.24
C VAL A 375 28.07 8.13 2.35
N SER A 376 28.78 7.01 2.21
CA SER A 376 30.25 7.00 2.26
C SER A 376 30.91 7.56 0.98
N ASN A 377 30.18 7.54 -0.14
CA ASN A 377 30.67 7.93 -1.46
C ASN A 377 29.53 8.52 -2.31
N ASP A 378 29.87 9.47 -3.16
CA ASP A 378 28.96 10.24 -4.00
C ASP A 378 28.05 9.41 -4.92
N THR A 379 28.57 8.30 -5.44
CA THR A 379 27.90 7.43 -6.41
C THR A 379 27.33 6.16 -5.80
N TYR A 380 27.43 6.03 -4.46
CA TYR A 380 27.09 4.80 -3.73
C TYR A 380 25.68 4.28 -4.06
N LEU A 381 24.71 5.20 -4.08
CA LEU A 381 23.30 4.92 -4.35
C LEU A 381 23.08 4.30 -5.74
N LYS A 382 23.70 4.90 -6.77
CA LYS A 382 23.61 4.46 -8.17
C LYS A 382 24.31 3.12 -8.39
N VAL A 383 25.53 2.96 -7.88
CA VAL A 383 26.34 1.74 -8.05
C VAL A 383 25.66 0.51 -7.43
N HIS A 384 25.09 0.65 -6.24
CA HIS A 384 24.49 -0.47 -5.52
C HIS A 384 22.99 -0.63 -5.77
N ASP A 385 22.38 0.23 -6.58
CA ASP A 385 20.94 0.28 -6.87
C ASP A 385 20.13 0.34 -5.57
N ILE A 386 20.45 1.34 -4.73
CA ILE A 386 19.84 1.54 -3.41
C ILE A 386 18.52 2.29 -3.59
N ASN A 387 17.41 1.57 -3.49
CA ASN A 387 16.06 2.13 -3.46
C ASN A 387 15.37 1.67 -2.17
N THR A 388 15.13 2.62 -1.26
CA THR A 388 14.53 2.36 0.06
C THR A 388 13.37 3.32 0.32
N GLU A 389 12.69 3.16 1.45
CA GLU A 389 11.61 4.10 1.85
C GLU A 389 12.13 5.54 2.02
N LEU A 390 13.43 5.72 2.28
CA LEU A 390 14.03 7.01 2.65
C LEU A 390 14.77 7.70 1.50
N VAL A 391 15.29 6.94 0.53
CA VAL A 391 16.18 7.44 -0.52
C VAL A 391 15.99 6.66 -1.83
N ASN A 392 16.05 7.37 -2.96
CA ASN A 392 16.07 6.80 -4.31
C ASN A 392 17.51 6.79 -4.86
N LYS A 393 17.85 5.80 -5.70
CA LYS A 393 19.16 5.66 -6.33
C LYS A 393 19.62 6.92 -7.09
N ASP A 394 18.68 7.68 -7.66
CA ASP A 394 18.94 8.84 -8.52
C ASP A 394 19.09 10.15 -7.71
N ASN A 395 18.98 10.12 -6.38
CA ASN A 395 19.18 11.29 -5.53
C ASN A 395 20.63 11.79 -5.59
N ASN A 396 20.80 13.06 -5.92
CA ASN A 396 22.11 13.74 -5.94
C ASN A 396 22.37 14.62 -4.70
N ILE A 397 21.33 14.89 -3.90
CA ILE A 397 21.44 15.72 -2.69
C ILE A 397 21.06 14.86 -1.48
N ILE A 398 21.95 14.85 -0.49
CA ILE A 398 21.75 14.18 0.80
C ILE A 398 21.47 15.25 1.84
N LYS A 399 20.46 15.02 2.68
CA LYS A 399 20.04 16.01 3.68
C LYS A 399 20.07 15.46 5.11
N LYS A 400 20.44 16.34 6.04
CA LYS A 400 20.25 16.16 7.49
C LYS A 400 19.41 17.32 7.96
N ASP A 401 18.15 17.08 8.26
CA ASP A 401 17.20 18.13 8.62
C ASP A 401 16.37 17.77 9.84
N LEU A 402 16.01 18.81 10.58
CA LEU A 402 15.04 18.80 11.65
C LEU A 402 13.98 19.82 11.27
N ASN A 403 12.71 19.41 11.23
CA ASN A 403 11.58 20.25 10.92
C ASN A 403 10.52 20.07 12.01
N TYR A 404 10.17 21.15 12.69
CA TYR A 404 9.07 21.19 13.65
C TYR A 404 8.00 22.14 13.11
N GLU A 405 6.76 21.68 13.08
CA GLU A 405 5.62 22.47 12.65
C GLU A 405 4.53 22.47 13.72
N PHE A 406 3.89 23.63 13.89
CA PHE A 406 2.71 23.81 14.71
C PHE A 406 1.71 24.67 13.96
N GLN A 407 0.44 24.26 13.96
CA GLN A 407 -0.64 25.01 13.31
C GLN A 407 -1.93 24.91 14.12
N ASP A 408 -2.58 26.05 14.32
CA ASP A 408 -3.95 26.16 14.82
C ASP A 408 -4.82 27.02 13.87
N ASP A 409 -6.04 27.38 14.27
CA ASP A 409 -6.97 28.19 13.47
C ASP A 409 -6.41 29.55 13.00
N LYS A 410 -5.37 30.09 13.65
CA LYS A 410 -4.87 31.45 13.40
C LYS A 410 -3.36 31.54 13.26
N ASN A 411 -2.60 30.60 13.79
CA ASN A 411 -1.16 30.66 13.90
C ASN A 411 -0.53 29.46 13.18
N TYR A 412 0.59 29.70 12.52
CA TYR A 412 1.48 28.69 11.99
C TYR A 412 2.90 29.02 12.46
N LEU A 413 3.62 28.03 12.97
CA LEU A 413 5.02 28.13 13.37
C LEU A 413 5.77 26.96 12.75
N SER A 414 6.82 27.27 12.00
CA SER A 414 7.77 26.29 11.49
C SER A 414 9.16 26.62 12.00
N VAL A 415 9.84 25.64 12.57
CA VAL A 415 11.24 25.72 12.99
C VAL A 415 11.99 24.62 12.27
N SER A 416 12.91 25.00 11.39
CA SER A 416 13.72 24.08 10.60
C SER A 416 15.20 24.35 10.77
N ALA A 417 15.99 23.29 10.66
CA ALA A 417 17.45 23.34 10.59
C ALA A 417 17.89 22.25 9.62
N ALA A 418 18.66 22.60 8.59
CA ALA A 418 19.05 21.67 7.54
C ALA A 418 20.52 21.83 7.15
N MET A 419 21.16 20.71 6.84
CA MET A 419 22.44 20.61 6.16
C MET A 419 22.23 19.79 4.87
N PHE A 420 22.67 20.33 3.75
CA PHE A 420 22.62 19.69 2.44
C PHE A 420 24.04 19.36 1.97
N GLU A 421 24.21 18.18 1.39
CA GLU A 421 25.44 17.75 0.73
C GLU A 421 25.12 17.39 -0.72
N ASN A 422 25.79 18.07 -1.67
CA ASN A 422 25.68 17.76 -3.09
C ASN A 422 26.72 16.72 -3.50
N LEU A 423 26.25 15.54 -3.92
CA LEU A 423 27.10 14.42 -4.34
C LEU A 423 27.71 14.61 -5.74
N THR A 424 27.23 15.57 -6.54
CA THR A 424 27.82 15.85 -7.87
C THR A 424 29.04 16.75 -7.79
N SER A 425 29.15 17.58 -6.75
CA SER A 425 30.28 18.49 -6.52
C SER A 425 31.54 17.74 -6.05
N GLU A 426 32.73 18.21 -6.44
CA GLU A 426 33.99 17.68 -5.94
C GLU A 426 34.25 18.08 -4.47
N ASP A 427 35.09 17.34 -3.74
CA ASP A 427 35.44 17.63 -2.33
C ASP A 427 36.03 19.03 -2.14
N SER A 428 36.79 19.53 -3.12
CA SER A 428 37.39 20.87 -3.10
C SER A 428 36.41 21.99 -3.45
N ASP A 429 35.22 21.64 -3.94
CA ASP A 429 34.22 22.62 -4.33
C ASP A 429 33.52 23.17 -3.08
N LYS A 430 33.61 24.49 -2.92
CA LYS A 430 32.93 25.24 -1.88
C LYS A 430 31.41 25.02 -1.87
N THR A 431 30.80 24.65 -3.00
CA THR A 431 29.36 24.42 -3.16
C THR A 431 28.88 23.07 -2.65
N ARG A 432 29.78 22.17 -2.22
CA ARG A 432 29.40 20.82 -1.76
C ARG A 432 28.44 20.86 -0.58
N PHE A 433 28.66 21.77 0.37
CA PHE A 433 27.85 21.86 1.60
C PHE A 433 27.10 23.18 1.68
N GLU A 434 25.82 23.10 2.05
CA GLU A 434 24.98 24.23 2.38
C GLU A 434 24.28 23.99 3.71
N TYR A 435 24.24 25.03 4.55
CA TYR A 435 23.63 25.01 5.87
C TYR A 435 22.54 26.07 5.94
N SER A 436 21.36 25.68 6.42
CA SER A 436 20.24 26.58 6.71
C SER A 436 19.76 26.31 8.13
N LEU A 437 20.37 26.98 9.13
CA LEU A 437 20.06 26.75 10.53
C LEU A 437 20.39 27.95 11.45
N PRO A 438 19.43 28.42 12.28
CA PRO A 438 18.02 28.05 12.29
C PRO A 438 17.25 28.74 11.15
N ASN A 439 16.06 28.23 10.81
CA ASN A 439 15.04 28.91 10.01
C ASN A 439 13.71 28.84 10.78
N ILE A 440 13.22 29.99 11.22
CA ILE A 440 12.04 30.14 12.08
C ILE A 440 11.02 30.99 11.34
N LEU A 441 9.92 30.38 10.94
CA LEU A 441 8.81 31.02 10.24
C LEU A 441 7.59 31.04 11.16
N PHE A 442 7.06 32.22 11.44
CA PHE A 442 5.82 32.43 12.18
C PHE A 442 4.82 33.19 11.31
N GLU A 443 3.63 32.64 11.13
CA GLU A 443 2.53 33.27 10.41
C GLU A 443 1.32 33.38 11.31
N ARG A 444 0.58 34.49 11.19
CA ARG A 444 -0.63 34.71 11.95
C ARG A 444 -1.66 35.50 11.16
N ASN A 445 -2.89 35.00 11.15
CA ASN A 445 -4.04 35.80 10.75
C ASN A 445 -4.33 36.85 11.82
N LEU A 446 -4.00 38.12 11.53
CA LEU A 446 -4.20 39.21 12.47
C LEU A 446 -5.67 39.59 12.56
N PHE A 447 -6.33 39.69 11.42
CA PHE A 447 -7.69 40.17 11.31
C PHE A 447 -8.34 39.68 10.02
N THR A 448 -9.57 39.19 10.14
CA THR A 448 -10.46 38.91 9.00
C THR A 448 -11.75 39.68 9.24
N GLY A 449 -12.09 40.61 8.33
CA GLY A 449 -13.30 41.43 8.46
C GLY A 449 -14.04 41.65 7.15
N ASP A 450 -15.36 41.83 7.25
CA ASP A 450 -16.26 41.91 6.09
C ASP A 450 -16.00 43.09 5.15
N LYS A 451 -15.41 44.17 5.67
CA LYS A 451 -15.12 45.40 4.89
C LYS A 451 -13.65 45.58 4.55
N ALA A 452 -12.76 45.32 5.51
CA ALA A 452 -11.33 45.57 5.34
C ALA A 452 -10.59 44.39 4.70
N GLY A 453 -11.21 43.22 4.59
CA GLY A 453 -10.60 42.01 4.05
C GLY A 453 -9.75 41.27 5.10
N VAL A 454 -8.68 40.64 4.63
CA VAL A 454 -7.80 39.77 5.40
C VAL A 454 -6.44 40.45 5.58
N PHE A 455 -5.93 40.43 6.81
CA PHE A 455 -4.58 40.86 7.17
C PHE A 455 -3.82 39.71 7.80
N ASP A 456 -2.69 39.36 7.22
CA ASP A 456 -1.81 38.31 7.70
C ASP A 456 -0.41 38.88 7.96
N ILE A 457 0.21 38.47 9.05
CA ILE A 457 1.62 38.75 9.32
C ILE A 457 2.44 37.47 9.14
N ARG A 458 3.60 37.60 8.51
CA ARG A 458 4.57 36.53 8.33
C ARG A 458 5.94 37.03 8.75
N SER A 459 6.51 36.46 9.80
CA SER A 459 7.84 36.77 10.32
C SER A 459 8.76 35.59 10.07
N ASN A 460 9.85 35.78 9.35
CA ASN A 460 10.81 34.73 9.01
C ASN A 460 12.22 35.15 9.45
N ALA A 461 12.81 34.41 10.38
CA ALA A 461 14.17 34.60 10.83
C ALA A 461 15.03 33.39 10.44
N PHE A 462 16.04 33.59 9.59
CA PHE A 462 16.85 32.48 9.08
C PHE A 462 18.32 32.83 8.91
N VAL A 463 19.18 31.82 9.08
CA VAL A 463 20.62 31.91 8.84
C VAL A 463 21.01 30.88 7.78
N LYS A 464 21.71 31.34 6.75
CA LYS A 464 22.29 30.48 5.70
C LYS A 464 23.80 30.62 5.69
N ASN A 465 24.50 29.49 5.60
CA ASN A 465 25.91 29.42 5.28
C ASN A 465 26.10 28.57 4.03
N TYR A 466 26.74 29.14 3.02
CA TYR A 466 26.91 28.52 1.71
C TYR A 466 28.28 28.90 1.14
N LYS A 467 28.77 28.12 0.17
CA LYS A 467 30.15 28.24 -0.34
C LYS A 467 31.22 28.14 0.76
N VAL A 468 30.88 27.56 1.92
CA VAL A 468 31.71 27.43 3.14
C VAL A 468 32.08 28.76 3.83
N ASP A 469 32.27 29.85 3.08
CA ASP A 469 32.78 31.13 3.59
C ASP A 469 31.77 32.28 3.60
N GLN A 470 30.56 32.09 3.04
CA GLN A 470 29.51 33.11 2.99
C GLN A 470 28.42 32.82 4.00
N THR A 471 28.09 33.81 4.84
CA THR A 471 27.03 33.69 5.84
C THR A 471 26.07 34.84 5.72
N THR A 472 24.77 34.56 5.78
CA THR A 472 23.71 35.57 5.77
C THR A 472 22.71 35.30 6.87
N LYS A 473 22.35 36.32 7.64
CA LYS A 473 21.37 36.27 8.73
C LYS A 473 20.24 37.22 8.37
N PHE A 474 19.01 36.75 8.37
CA PHE A 474 17.84 37.55 8.02
C PHE A 474 16.78 37.50 9.10
N TRP A 475 16.06 38.61 9.23
CA TRP A 475 14.77 38.70 9.88
C TRP A 475 13.82 39.54 9.03
N VAL A 476 12.91 38.84 8.34
CA VAL A 476 11.95 39.38 7.38
C VAL A 476 10.56 39.41 8.00
N ASN A 477 9.88 40.54 7.91
CA ASN A 477 8.50 40.70 8.37
C ASN A 477 7.61 41.19 7.24
N ASP A 478 6.64 40.38 6.86
CA ASP A 478 5.65 40.66 5.82
C ASP A 478 4.30 40.93 6.47
N ILE A 479 3.67 42.03 6.07
CA ILE A 479 2.27 42.33 6.35
C ILE A 479 1.55 42.22 5.01
N ASN A 480 0.79 41.13 4.85
CA ASN A 480 -0.03 40.88 3.68
C ASN A 480 -1.44 41.39 3.94
N TRP A 481 -1.98 42.10 2.96
CA TRP A 481 -3.35 42.57 2.97
C TRP A 481 -4.07 42.11 1.70
N GLN A 482 -5.29 41.65 1.86
CA GLN A 482 -6.14 41.28 0.74
C GLN A 482 -7.55 41.78 0.98
N SER A 483 -8.09 42.59 0.06
CA SER A 483 -9.49 43.01 0.15
C SER A 483 -10.44 41.83 -0.10
N ASN A 484 -11.66 41.93 0.43
CA ASN A 484 -12.74 41.06 -0.03
C ASN A 484 -13.01 41.34 -1.51
N PRO A 485 -13.29 40.30 -2.33
CA PRO A 485 -13.64 40.51 -3.72
C PRO A 485 -14.95 41.29 -3.80
N PHE A 486 -14.98 42.32 -4.65
CA PHE A 486 -16.18 43.12 -4.87
C PHE A 486 -16.51 43.20 -6.36
N THR A 487 -17.80 43.13 -6.67
CA THR A 487 -18.28 43.12 -8.04
C THR A 487 -18.69 44.53 -8.47
N SER A 488 -18.13 45.02 -9.57
CA SER A 488 -18.54 46.29 -10.18
C SER A 488 -19.62 46.08 -11.25
N LEU A 489 -20.08 47.16 -11.89
CA LEU A 489 -21.08 47.10 -12.95
C LEU A 489 -20.67 46.10 -14.05
N ARG A 490 -21.64 45.31 -14.53
CA ARG A 490 -21.47 44.25 -15.55
C ARG A 490 -20.72 42.98 -15.11
N GLY A 491 -20.60 42.73 -13.80
CA GLY A 491 -20.13 41.42 -13.28
C GLY A 491 -18.61 41.25 -13.22
N VAL A 492 -17.84 42.33 -13.41
CA VAL A 492 -16.39 42.32 -13.20
C VAL A 492 -16.10 42.16 -11.71
N GLN A 493 -15.31 41.15 -11.36
CA GLN A 493 -14.84 40.91 -9.99
C GLN A 493 -13.51 41.62 -9.79
N ASN A 494 -13.41 42.42 -8.74
CA ASN A 494 -12.26 43.25 -8.43
C ASN A 494 -11.70 42.89 -7.05
N LYS A 495 -10.38 43.01 -6.91
CA LYS A 495 -9.68 42.66 -5.67
C LYS A 495 -8.40 43.49 -5.55
N PHE A 496 -8.13 43.99 -4.35
CA PHE A 496 -6.86 44.63 -4.02
C PHE A 496 -5.99 43.68 -3.20
N LYS A 497 -4.68 43.70 -3.46
CA LYS A 497 -3.67 43.01 -2.67
C LYS A 497 -2.58 44.01 -2.30
N GLY A 498 -2.13 43.97 -1.06
CA GLY A 498 -1.00 44.76 -0.57
C GLY A 498 0.01 43.87 0.14
N LEU A 499 1.28 44.22 0.02
CA LEU A 499 2.39 43.62 0.75
C LEU A 499 3.26 44.75 1.27
N PHE A 500 3.50 44.76 2.57
CA PHE A 500 4.50 45.61 3.20
C PHE A 500 5.55 44.71 3.84
N LYS A 501 6.82 44.88 3.46
CA LYS A 501 7.94 44.02 3.88
C LYS A 501 9.01 44.86 4.57
N VAL A 502 9.46 44.37 5.72
CA VAL A 502 10.62 44.91 6.46
C VAL A 502 11.66 43.82 6.57
N VAL A 503 12.85 44.06 6.03
CA VAL A 503 13.96 43.12 5.98
C VAL A 503 15.07 43.67 6.85
N ASN A 504 15.54 42.90 7.82
CA ASN A 504 16.77 43.19 8.54
C ASN A 504 17.76 42.07 8.25
N TYR A 505 18.99 42.42 7.87
CA TYR A 505 20.00 41.41 7.59
C TYR A 505 21.41 41.83 7.96
N GLU A 506 22.24 40.82 8.20
CA GLU A 506 23.69 40.92 8.33
C GLU A 506 24.29 39.86 7.40
N ALA A 507 25.34 40.21 6.67
CA ALA A 507 25.97 39.31 5.72
C ALA A 507 27.49 39.41 5.81
N ASP A 508 28.16 38.26 5.80
CA ASP A 508 29.62 38.12 5.88
C ASP A 508 30.12 37.45 4.59
N ASN A 509 31.09 38.08 3.92
CA ASN A 509 31.69 37.61 2.65
C ASN A 509 30.69 37.28 1.53
N ALA A 510 29.47 37.81 1.60
CA ALA A 510 28.41 37.52 0.64
C ALA A 510 28.32 38.66 -0.39
N GLU A 511 28.92 38.47 -1.57
CA GLU A 511 29.09 39.51 -2.60
C GLU A 511 27.78 40.18 -3.06
N LYS A 512 26.65 39.47 -2.96
CA LYS A 512 25.32 40.01 -3.33
C LYS A 512 24.76 40.98 -2.28
N PHE A 513 25.33 41.07 -1.09
CA PHE A 513 24.79 41.79 0.07
C PHE A 513 25.74 42.87 0.57
N LYS A 514 25.19 43.89 1.24
CA LYS A 514 26.01 44.82 2.02
C LYS A 514 26.57 44.09 3.24
N THR A 515 27.88 44.16 3.43
CA THR A 515 28.57 43.49 4.54
C THR A 515 28.88 44.42 5.72
N ASP A 516 28.44 45.68 5.65
CA ASP A 516 28.64 46.66 6.72
C ASP A 516 27.55 46.52 7.79
N GLY A 517 27.78 45.65 8.76
CA GLY A 517 26.93 45.51 9.95
C GLY A 517 25.45 45.20 9.65
N LEU A 518 24.55 45.71 10.50
CA LEU A 518 23.10 45.49 10.37
C LEU A 518 22.51 46.43 9.30
N ASN A 519 21.88 45.85 8.29
CA ASN A 519 21.17 46.53 7.22
C ASN A 519 19.65 46.36 7.38
N SER A 520 18.90 47.42 7.09
CA SER A 520 17.42 47.41 7.13
C SER A 520 16.84 47.96 5.84
N GLU A 521 15.94 47.21 5.21
CA GLU A 521 15.27 47.55 3.97
C GLU A 521 13.75 47.48 4.15
N ILE A 522 13.03 48.43 3.55
CA ILE A 522 11.57 48.49 3.60
C ILE A 522 11.07 48.53 2.16
N SER A 523 10.11 47.67 1.85
CA SER A 523 9.52 47.55 0.52
C SER A 523 8.01 47.42 0.63
N ALA A 524 7.31 47.91 -0.38
CA ALA A 524 5.85 47.77 -0.48
C ALA A 524 5.45 47.43 -1.91
N ALA A 525 4.39 46.66 -2.06
CA ALA A 525 3.75 46.39 -3.34
C ALA A 525 2.23 46.46 -3.17
N LEU A 526 1.56 47.01 -4.17
CA LEU A 526 0.11 47.04 -4.27
C LEU A 526 -0.29 46.49 -5.64
N SER A 527 -1.30 45.63 -5.69
CA SER A 527 -1.95 45.24 -6.93
C SER A 527 -3.45 45.44 -6.90
N TYR A 528 -3.99 45.76 -8.07
CA TYR A 528 -5.40 45.76 -8.38
C TYR A 528 -5.67 44.68 -9.43
N ASP A 529 -6.41 43.65 -9.05
CA ASP A 529 -6.77 42.56 -9.92
C ASP A 529 -8.24 42.72 -10.33
N ALA A 530 -8.51 42.64 -11.63
CA ALA A 530 -9.86 42.64 -12.18
C ALA A 530 -10.03 41.47 -13.15
N LYS A 531 -11.10 40.70 -12.96
CA LYS A 531 -11.45 39.57 -13.85
C LYS A 531 -12.92 39.63 -14.24
N LEU A 532 -13.21 39.28 -15.48
CA LEU A 532 -14.58 39.21 -16.00
C LEU A 532 -14.94 37.75 -16.32
N PRO A 533 -15.44 36.98 -15.35
CA PRO A 533 -15.77 35.58 -15.56
C PRO A 533 -17.09 35.47 -16.34
N LEU A 534 -17.00 35.24 -17.65
CA LEU A 534 -18.15 34.98 -18.51
C LEU A 534 -18.38 33.48 -18.61
N SER A 535 -19.63 33.05 -18.48
CA SER A 535 -20.03 31.67 -18.69
C SER A 535 -21.17 31.60 -19.68
N LYS A 536 -21.10 30.64 -20.62
CA LYS A 536 -22.19 30.34 -21.55
C LYS A 536 -22.55 28.86 -21.47
N LYS A 537 -23.72 28.59 -20.91
CA LYS A 537 -24.33 27.26 -20.88
C LYS A 537 -24.88 26.90 -22.26
N ASN A 538 -24.65 25.67 -22.71
CA ASN A 538 -25.25 25.12 -23.92
C ASN A 538 -25.97 23.81 -23.59
N ASP A 539 -27.29 23.93 -23.36
CA ASP A 539 -28.13 22.80 -22.98
C ASP A 539 -28.23 21.73 -24.09
N LYS A 540 -28.03 22.10 -25.37
CA LYS A 540 -28.10 21.14 -26.50
C LYS A 540 -26.93 20.17 -26.52
N THR A 541 -25.75 20.65 -26.17
CA THR A 541 -24.51 19.85 -26.13
C THR A 541 -24.19 19.35 -24.73
N GLY A 542 -24.97 19.75 -23.71
CA GLY A 542 -24.68 19.43 -22.31
C GLY A 542 -23.33 19.98 -21.84
N THR A 543 -22.93 21.17 -22.31
CA THR A 543 -21.62 21.77 -21.96
C THR A 543 -21.76 23.19 -21.44
N ILE A 544 -20.74 23.64 -20.71
CA ILE A 544 -20.59 25.02 -20.26
C ILE A 544 -19.22 25.56 -20.72
N ASN A 545 -19.24 26.74 -21.32
CA ASN A 545 -18.04 27.43 -21.78
C ASN A 545 -17.73 28.57 -20.83
N PHE A 546 -16.45 28.74 -20.48
CA PHE A 546 -15.94 29.86 -19.71
C PHE A 546 -14.99 30.70 -20.55
N LEU A 547 -15.09 32.01 -20.38
CA LEU A 547 -14.20 33.01 -20.95
C LEU A 547 -13.91 34.03 -19.86
N THR A 548 -12.69 34.05 -19.34
CA THR A 548 -12.30 34.92 -18.23
C THR A 548 -11.10 35.77 -18.64
N PRO A 549 -11.33 36.96 -19.21
CA PRO A 549 -10.29 37.97 -19.31
C PRO A 549 -9.92 38.46 -17.91
N GLN A 550 -8.62 38.58 -17.65
CA GLN A 550 -8.08 39.07 -16.38
C GLN A 550 -6.97 40.08 -16.62
N ILE A 551 -6.98 41.15 -15.82
CA ILE A 551 -5.92 42.15 -15.77
C ILE A 551 -5.47 42.33 -14.33
N SER A 552 -4.17 42.51 -14.11
CA SER A 552 -3.62 42.93 -12.83
C SER A 552 -2.71 44.13 -13.05
N LEU A 553 -2.96 45.20 -12.29
CA LEU A 553 -2.10 46.38 -12.27
C LEU A 553 -1.32 46.36 -10.98
N ARG A 554 0.00 46.36 -11.07
CA ARG A 554 0.92 46.23 -9.94
C ARG A 554 1.85 47.42 -9.87
N HIS A 555 2.08 47.91 -8.67
CA HIS A 555 3.05 48.96 -8.40
C HIS A 555 3.84 48.64 -7.12
N ALA A 556 5.16 48.58 -7.24
CA ALA A 556 6.09 48.39 -6.15
C ALA A 556 7.22 49.42 -6.25
N PRO A 557 7.16 50.54 -5.51
CA PRO A 557 8.21 51.55 -5.51
C PRO A 557 9.41 51.09 -4.67
N GLY A 558 10.60 51.64 -4.95
CA GLY A 558 11.76 51.47 -4.10
C GLY A 558 13.00 51.11 -4.89
N HIS A 559 13.79 50.20 -4.35
CA HIS A 559 14.93 49.58 -5.00
C HIS A 559 14.88 48.09 -4.69
N MET A 560 15.35 47.25 -5.61
CA MET A 560 15.56 45.82 -5.35
C MET A 560 17.03 45.43 -5.52
N ARG A 561 17.43 44.36 -4.82
CA ARG A 561 18.72 43.70 -5.07
C ARG A 561 18.73 43.05 -6.45
N ASN A 562 19.91 42.95 -7.05
CA ASN A 562 20.13 42.17 -8.26
C ASN A 562 19.91 40.65 -8.04
N LEU A 563 18.90 40.11 -8.72
CA LEU A 563 18.51 38.70 -8.77
C LEU A 563 18.54 38.14 -10.20
N GLN A 564 19.29 38.77 -11.11
CA GLN A 564 19.35 38.39 -12.52
C GLN A 564 19.62 36.89 -12.76
N ASN A 565 20.47 36.30 -11.91
CA ASN A 565 20.92 34.90 -12.01
C ASN A 565 20.10 33.93 -11.14
N ASP A 566 18.99 34.36 -10.55
CA ASP A 566 18.14 33.49 -9.74
C ASP A 566 17.22 32.65 -10.64
N GLY A 567 16.98 31.39 -10.28
CA GLY A 567 16.18 30.45 -11.08
C GLY A 567 14.67 30.64 -10.92
N LEU A 568 14.13 31.74 -11.42
CA LEU A 568 12.67 31.95 -11.52
C LEU A 568 12.20 31.65 -12.94
N LYS A 569 11.24 30.74 -13.07
CA LYS A 569 10.55 30.46 -14.34
C LYS A 569 9.16 31.08 -14.33
N LEU A 570 8.84 31.87 -15.35
CA LEU A 570 7.50 32.41 -15.51
C LEU A 570 6.58 31.33 -16.08
N ASN A 571 5.38 31.19 -15.53
CA ASN A 571 4.33 30.35 -16.08
C ASN A 571 2.97 31.01 -15.82
N TYR A 572 1.90 30.45 -16.37
CA TYR A 572 0.58 31.05 -16.19
C TYR A 572 0.15 31.03 -14.71
N SER A 573 0.46 29.95 -13.98
CA SER A 573 0.10 29.80 -12.56
C SER A 573 0.66 30.89 -11.62
N ASN A 574 1.87 31.42 -11.87
CA ASN A 574 2.49 32.46 -11.04
C ASN A 574 2.34 33.90 -11.61
N LEU A 575 1.78 34.03 -12.81
CA LEU A 575 1.67 35.28 -13.56
C LEU A 575 0.99 36.42 -12.79
N PHE A 576 0.00 36.10 -11.96
CA PHE A 576 -0.81 37.07 -11.20
C PHE A 576 -0.44 37.19 -9.72
N MET A 577 0.72 36.65 -9.31
CA MET A 577 1.24 36.83 -7.95
C MET A 577 1.74 38.26 -7.73
N LEU A 578 1.49 38.79 -6.52
CA LEU A 578 1.94 40.13 -6.11
C LEU A 578 3.46 40.23 -6.00
N ASN A 579 4.13 39.14 -5.62
CA ASN A 579 5.58 38.99 -5.68
C ASN A 579 5.88 37.62 -6.27
N LYS A 580 6.59 37.57 -7.40
CA LYS A 580 6.89 36.31 -8.12
C LYS A 580 8.23 35.72 -7.72
N ASN A 581 9.06 36.51 -7.06
CA ASN A 581 10.37 36.11 -6.60
C ASN A 581 10.28 35.00 -5.54
N SER A 582 11.20 34.04 -5.61
CA SER A 582 11.34 32.95 -4.64
C SER A 582 12.16 33.36 -3.41
N GLN A 583 12.94 34.44 -3.47
CA GLN A 583 13.72 34.91 -2.33
C GLN A 583 12.80 35.58 -1.27
N PRO A 584 12.88 35.17 0.01
CA PRO A 584 12.01 35.68 1.05
C PRO A 584 12.27 37.16 1.38
N ASP A 585 13.45 37.68 1.09
CA ASP A 585 13.93 38.99 1.52
C ASP A 585 13.79 40.09 0.45
N VAL A 586 13.32 39.80 -0.77
CA VAL A 586 13.23 40.80 -1.85
C VAL A 586 11.85 40.81 -2.51
N ILE A 587 11.34 42.01 -2.79
CA ILE A 587 10.15 42.22 -3.60
C ILE A 587 10.57 42.66 -5.01
N GLU A 588 9.89 42.14 -6.04
CA GLU A 588 9.99 42.61 -7.42
C GLU A 588 9.70 44.13 -7.50
N GLU A 589 10.69 44.95 -7.83
CA GLU A 589 10.49 46.39 -8.00
C GLU A 589 9.84 46.70 -9.35
N GLY A 590 8.98 47.72 -9.38
CA GLY A 590 8.52 48.34 -10.62
C GLY A 590 7.02 48.47 -10.73
N THR A 591 6.59 49.04 -11.86
CA THR A 591 5.18 49.12 -12.24
C THR A 591 4.94 48.19 -13.41
N SER A 592 3.97 47.29 -13.29
CA SER A 592 3.66 46.33 -14.34
C SER A 592 2.15 46.14 -14.52
N ALA A 593 1.76 45.81 -15.73
CA ALA A 593 0.41 45.42 -16.10
C ALA A 593 0.46 43.99 -16.64
N VAL A 594 -0.28 43.09 -16.00
CA VAL A 594 -0.44 41.71 -16.43
C VAL A 594 -1.76 41.60 -17.17
N MET A 595 -1.74 41.03 -18.37
CA MET A 595 -2.95 40.71 -19.12
C MET A 595 -2.99 39.21 -19.35
N GLY A 596 -4.13 38.57 -19.06
CA GLY A 596 -4.32 37.16 -19.35
C GLY A 596 -5.76 36.83 -19.74
N LEU A 597 -5.89 35.65 -20.31
CA LEU A 597 -7.12 35.12 -20.86
C LEU A 597 -7.23 33.64 -20.53
N GLU A 598 -8.33 33.25 -19.90
CA GLU A 598 -8.68 31.85 -19.70
C GLU A 598 -9.91 31.51 -20.53
N ILE A 599 -9.81 30.41 -21.26
CA ILE A 599 -10.91 29.82 -22.00
C ILE A 599 -11.01 28.37 -21.56
N SER A 600 -12.20 27.91 -21.21
CA SER A 600 -12.41 26.48 -20.98
C SER A 600 -13.79 26.01 -21.41
N ASN A 601 -13.90 24.72 -21.66
CA ASN A 601 -15.16 24.05 -21.87
C ASN A 601 -15.22 22.80 -20.99
N ASN A 602 -16.34 22.63 -20.32
CA ASN A 602 -16.60 21.49 -19.45
C ASN A 602 -17.94 20.86 -19.82
N ASN A 603 -18.06 19.55 -19.56
CA ASN A 603 -19.35 18.88 -19.53
C ASN A 603 -20.23 19.43 -18.39
N LEU A 604 -21.54 19.29 -18.51
CA LEU A 604 -22.49 19.61 -17.45
C LEU A 604 -22.99 18.32 -16.81
N GLU A 605 -22.71 18.18 -15.52
CA GLU A 605 -23.22 17.09 -14.67
C GLU A 605 -24.03 17.71 -13.54
N ASP A 606 -25.31 17.35 -13.41
CA ASP A 606 -26.23 17.91 -12.40
C ASP A 606 -26.23 19.45 -12.31
N SER A 607 -26.16 20.11 -13.46
CA SER A 607 -26.07 21.58 -13.58
C SER A 607 -24.80 22.20 -12.98
N LYS A 608 -23.76 21.41 -12.74
CA LYS A 608 -22.43 21.85 -12.34
C LYS A 608 -21.41 21.52 -13.44
N PRO A 609 -20.30 22.26 -13.54
CA PRO A 609 -19.19 21.89 -14.43
C PRO A 609 -18.62 20.54 -14.00
N GLY A 610 -18.73 19.54 -14.87
CA GLY A 610 -18.07 18.24 -14.75
C GLY A 610 -16.71 18.25 -15.45
N GLU A 611 -16.40 17.14 -16.11
CA GLU A 611 -15.11 16.94 -16.79
C GLU A 611 -14.77 18.03 -17.82
N LYS A 612 -13.49 18.42 -17.84
CA LYS A 612 -12.96 19.44 -18.76
C LYS A 612 -12.70 18.82 -20.14
N ASN A 613 -13.23 19.46 -21.18
CA ASN A 613 -13.00 19.07 -22.59
C ASN A 613 -11.79 19.79 -23.16
N TYR A 614 -11.66 21.09 -22.91
CA TYR A 614 -10.44 21.83 -23.23
C TYR A 614 -10.26 23.01 -22.26
N SER A 615 -9.02 23.44 -22.08
CA SER A 615 -8.71 24.76 -21.54
C SER A 615 -7.48 25.36 -22.19
N LEU A 616 -7.47 26.68 -22.33
CA LEU A 616 -6.33 27.47 -22.72
C LEU A 616 -6.23 28.65 -21.78
N SER A 617 -5.10 28.79 -21.12
CA SER A 617 -4.75 29.93 -20.29
C SER A 617 -3.50 30.56 -20.88
N ILE A 618 -3.56 31.85 -21.22
CA ILE A 618 -2.42 32.59 -21.75
C ILE A 618 -2.31 33.94 -21.08
N GLY A 619 -1.09 34.43 -20.89
CA GLY A 619 -0.90 35.78 -20.41
C GLY A 619 0.53 36.28 -20.51
N GLN A 620 0.67 37.59 -20.36
CA GLN A 620 1.92 38.30 -20.54
C GLN A 620 1.99 39.47 -19.56
N ILE A 621 3.21 39.82 -19.15
CA ILE A 621 3.48 40.96 -18.29
C ILE A 621 4.08 42.08 -19.14
N TYR A 622 3.56 43.28 -18.95
CA TYR A 622 4.10 44.51 -19.50
C TYR A 622 4.67 45.36 -18.37
N ASN A 623 5.98 45.41 -18.28
CA ASN A 623 6.70 46.27 -17.36
C ASN A 623 6.81 47.68 -17.95
N PHE A 624 6.57 48.69 -17.12
CA PHE A 624 6.64 50.08 -17.55
C PHE A 624 8.09 50.52 -17.87
N GLN A 625 9.06 49.89 -17.21
CA GLN A 625 10.49 50.11 -17.37
C GLN A 625 11.23 48.76 -17.34
N GLU A 626 12.36 48.67 -18.04
CA GLU A 626 13.26 47.52 -17.97
C GLU A 626 14.00 47.53 -16.63
N ASN A 627 14.25 46.35 -16.07
CA ASN A 627 14.95 46.19 -14.81
C ASN A 627 15.86 44.96 -14.85
N SER A 628 17.13 45.17 -15.17
CA SER A 628 18.15 44.11 -15.24
C SER A 628 18.43 43.41 -13.90
N SER A 629 17.85 43.88 -12.79
CA SER A 629 17.92 43.21 -11.49
C SER A 629 16.94 42.05 -11.36
N LEU A 630 15.95 41.94 -12.25
CA LEU A 630 14.99 40.84 -12.25
C LEU A 630 15.59 39.59 -12.92
N PRO A 631 15.14 38.38 -12.55
CA PRO A 631 15.63 37.15 -13.16
C PRO A 631 15.45 37.15 -14.68
N SER A 632 16.55 37.01 -15.43
CA SER A 632 16.48 36.93 -16.89
C SER A 632 15.86 35.62 -17.36
N THR A 633 15.88 34.56 -16.54
CA THR A 633 15.26 33.25 -16.83
C THR A 633 13.74 33.28 -16.93
N SER A 634 13.09 34.35 -16.45
CA SER A 634 11.65 34.58 -16.53
C SER A 634 11.27 35.74 -17.47
N SER A 635 12.25 36.32 -18.17
CA SER A 635 12.14 37.54 -18.99
C SER A 635 11.44 38.72 -18.31
N LEU A 636 11.44 38.73 -16.97
CA LEU A 636 10.86 39.81 -16.16
C LEU A 636 11.71 41.09 -16.20
N ASP A 637 12.98 40.99 -16.60
CA ASP A 637 13.91 42.11 -16.75
C ASP A 637 13.60 43.03 -17.95
N GLN A 638 12.74 42.58 -18.87
CA GLN A 638 12.40 43.28 -20.10
C GLN A 638 11.08 44.08 -19.98
N LYS A 639 10.75 44.93 -20.97
CA LYS A 639 9.46 45.67 -21.00
C LYS A 639 8.24 44.78 -21.21
N ALA A 640 8.41 43.68 -21.93
CA ALA A 640 7.40 42.67 -22.12
C ALA A 640 8.04 41.34 -21.74
N SER A 641 7.42 40.59 -20.84
CA SER A 641 7.82 39.22 -20.59
C SER A 641 7.50 38.35 -21.80
N ASP A 642 7.94 37.10 -21.73
CA ASP A 642 7.44 36.05 -22.59
C ASP A 642 5.92 35.93 -22.46
N LEU A 643 5.29 35.48 -23.53
CA LEU A 643 3.92 35.00 -23.49
C LEU A 643 3.94 33.57 -22.93
N VAL A 644 3.40 33.41 -21.72
CA VAL A 644 3.29 32.10 -21.07
C VAL A 644 1.89 31.54 -21.21
N GLY A 645 1.78 30.22 -21.34
CA GLY A 645 0.49 29.57 -21.44
C GLY A 645 0.46 28.11 -21.02
N GLU A 646 -0.74 27.67 -20.70
CA GLU A 646 -1.10 26.30 -20.33
C GLU A 646 -2.29 25.88 -21.18
N ALA A 647 -2.14 24.78 -21.91
CA ALA A 647 -3.17 24.23 -22.77
C ALA A 647 -3.49 22.80 -22.34
N TYR A 648 -4.78 22.46 -22.36
CA TYR A 648 -5.28 21.11 -22.13
C TYR A 648 -6.36 20.83 -23.16
N LEU A 649 -6.29 19.66 -23.79
CA LEU A 649 -7.26 19.22 -24.78
C LEU A 649 -7.55 17.74 -24.60
N ARG A 650 -8.82 17.42 -24.38
CA ARG A 650 -9.35 16.06 -24.44
C ARG A 650 -10.02 15.87 -25.79
N LEU A 651 -9.30 15.24 -26.72
CA LEU A 651 -9.81 14.93 -28.06
C LEU A 651 -10.85 13.79 -28.03
N SER A 652 -10.68 12.85 -27.10
CA SER A 652 -11.63 11.80 -26.75
C SER A 652 -11.39 11.35 -25.31
N ASP A 653 -12.26 10.52 -24.72
CA ASP A 653 -12.06 9.97 -23.37
C ASP A 653 -10.73 9.20 -23.21
N ASN A 654 -10.18 8.77 -24.34
CA ASN A 654 -8.97 7.98 -24.42
C ASN A 654 -7.75 8.77 -24.93
N PHE A 655 -7.88 10.04 -25.31
CA PHE A 655 -6.77 10.82 -25.85
C PHE A 655 -6.75 12.23 -25.28
N THR A 656 -5.74 12.50 -24.46
CA THR A 656 -5.49 13.82 -23.86
C THR A 656 -4.15 14.37 -24.30
N LEU A 657 -4.11 15.69 -24.42
CA LEU A 657 -2.93 16.49 -24.70
C LEU A 657 -2.86 17.61 -23.66
N SER A 658 -1.70 17.79 -23.05
CA SER A 658 -1.39 18.92 -22.20
C SER A 658 -0.10 19.57 -22.67
N ASN A 659 -0.04 20.89 -22.63
CA ASN A 659 1.16 21.62 -23.00
C ASN A 659 1.34 22.85 -22.11
N ASN A 660 2.54 22.99 -21.53
CA ASN A 660 2.97 24.22 -20.88
C ASN A 660 4.05 24.87 -21.74
N PHE A 661 3.87 26.13 -22.12
CA PHE A 661 4.76 26.79 -23.07
C PHE A 661 5.07 28.24 -22.70
N SER A 662 6.21 28.71 -23.20
CA SER A 662 6.66 30.11 -23.15
C SER A 662 7.18 30.49 -24.53
N VAL A 663 6.60 31.54 -25.11
CA VAL A 663 7.03 32.11 -26.38
C VAL A 663 7.71 33.44 -26.10
N ASP A 664 8.84 33.68 -26.77
CA ASP A 664 9.59 34.92 -26.62
C ASP A 664 8.72 36.15 -26.87
N HIS A 665 9.07 37.27 -26.24
CA HIS A 665 8.30 38.51 -26.33
C HIS A 665 8.14 39.05 -27.77
N ASN A 666 9.01 38.64 -28.69
CA ASN A 666 8.96 38.97 -30.12
C ASN A 666 8.11 37.99 -30.96
N PHE A 667 7.62 36.91 -30.35
CA PHE A 667 6.85 35.81 -30.96
C PHE A 667 7.55 34.97 -32.03
N ASN A 668 8.87 35.07 -32.15
CA ASN A 668 9.66 34.34 -33.15
C ASN A 668 10.16 32.99 -32.64
N ASP A 669 10.48 32.90 -31.34
CA ASP A 669 11.13 31.74 -30.74
C ASP A 669 10.30 31.16 -29.59
N ILE A 670 10.37 29.84 -29.42
CA ILE A 670 9.80 29.13 -28.27
C ILE A 670 10.93 28.95 -27.25
N ASN A 671 10.77 29.56 -26.08
CA ASN A 671 11.72 29.48 -24.98
C ASN A 671 11.46 28.26 -24.10
N TYR A 672 10.20 27.84 -24.00
CA TYR A 672 9.80 26.65 -23.24
C TYR A 672 8.64 25.92 -23.92
N ASN A 673 8.70 24.59 -23.96
CA ASN A 673 7.60 23.75 -24.38
C ASN A 673 7.68 22.38 -23.69
N ASP A 674 6.65 22.03 -22.93
CA ASP A 674 6.49 20.74 -22.25
C ASP A 674 5.16 20.12 -22.65
N LEU A 675 5.24 19.31 -23.70
CA LEU A 675 4.10 18.65 -24.32
C LEU A 675 3.97 17.23 -23.80
N GLU A 676 2.83 16.91 -23.22
CA GLU A 676 2.46 15.57 -22.80
C GLU A 676 1.25 15.07 -23.61
N ALA A 677 1.36 13.85 -24.14
CA ALA A 677 0.30 13.18 -24.87
C ALA A 677 0.04 11.80 -24.27
N ASN A 678 -1.21 11.53 -23.90
CA ASN A 678 -1.65 10.28 -23.31
C ASN A 678 -2.76 9.66 -24.16
N LEU A 679 -2.53 8.47 -24.69
CA LEU A 679 -3.46 7.77 -25.58
C LEU A 679 -3.73 6.35 -25.09
N ILE A 680 -5.00 5.99 -24.93
CA ILE A 680 -5.47 4.66 -24.52
C ILE A 680 -6.22 4.01 -25.70
N LEU A 681 -5.63 3.00 -26.32
CA LEU A 681 -6.23 2.22 -27.38
C LEU A 681 -6.56 0.80 -26.89
N GLY A 682 -7.78 0.64 -26.38
CA GLY A 682 -8.26 -0.64 -25.87
C GLY A 682 -7.47 -1.09 -24.64
N ASN A 683 -6.61 -2.09 -24.83
CA ASN A 683 -5.72 -2.64 -23.80
C ASN A 683 -4.28 -2.07 -23.88
N THR A 684 -4.06 -1.06 -24.70
CA THR A 684 -2.74 -0.45 -24.88
C THR A 684 -2.78 1.01 -24.45
N SER A 685 -1.80 1.44 -23.68
CA SER A 685 -1.59 2.84 -23.32
C SER A 685 -0.26 3.33 -23.90
N PHE A 686 -0.27 4.55 -24.42
CA PHE A 686 0.87 5.24 -24.98
C PHE A 686 1.02 6.56 -24.23
N ASN A 687 2.24 6.85 -23.79
CA ASN A 687 2.62 8.14 -23.22
C ASN A 687 3.77 8.72 -24.05
N LEU A 688 3.71 10.03 -24.29
CA LEU A 688 4.77 10.81 -24.91
C LEU A 688 4.94 12.08 -24.09
N ASN A 689 6.17 12.38 -23.68
CA ASN A 689 6.56 13.67 -23.14
C ASN A 689 7.71 14.25 -23.97
N TYR A 690 7.55 15.47 -24.44
CA TYR A 690 8.56 16.24 -25.16
C TYR A 690 8.82 17.52 -24.40
N LEU A 691 10.06 17.66 -23.90
CA LEU A 691 10.53 18.84 -23.21
C LEU A 691 11.56 19.57 -24.08
N GLU A 692 11.35 20.87 -24.26
CA GLU A 692 12.26 21.78 -24.91
C GLU A 692 12.41 23.05 -24.06
N GLU A 693 13.64 23.33 -23.64
CA GLU A 693 14.06 24.57 -23.00
C GLU A 693 15.14 25.21 -23.88
N ASN A 694 14.93 26.47 -24.28
CA ASN A 694 15.82 27.23 -25.14
C ASN A 694 16.19 28.59 -24.52
N ASN A 695 17.17 29.26 -25.11
CA ASN A 695 17.54 30.65 -24.83
C ASN A 695 17.81 30.90 -23.33
N HIS A 696 17.05 31.79 -22.72
CA HIS A 696 17.22 32.20 -21.32
C HIS A 696 16.59 31.23 -20.32
N VAL A 697 15.73 30.29 -20.78
CA VAL A 697 15.04 29.33 -19.90
C VAL A 697 15.93 28.12 -19.59
N GLY A 698 16.69 27.63 -20.57
CA GLY A 698 17.56 26.47 -20.40
C GLY A 698 18.08 25.91 -21.72
N THR A 699 18.69 24.74 -21.62
CA THR A 699 19.19 23.92 -22.73
C THR A 699 18.83 22.46 -22.44
N SER A 700 17.55 22.18 -22.19
CA SER A 700 17.10 20.81 -21.97
C SER A 700 16.23 20.44 -23.14
N ASN A 701 16.64 19.46 -23.94
CA ASN A 701 15.81 18.94 -25.02
C ASN A 701 15.78 17.41 -24.96
N TYR A 702 14.62 16.83 -24.67
CA TYR A 702 14.46 15.39 -24.65
C TYR A 702 13.06 14.95 -25.05
N ILE A 703 12.98 13.69 -25.49
CA ILE A 703 11.74 12.97 -25.70
C ILE A 703 11.72 11.71 -24.84
N LYS A 704 10.66 11.54 -24.06
CA LYS A 704 10.35 10.33 -23.32
C LYS A 704 9.10 9.70 -23.91
N SER A 705 9.15 8.41 -24.20
CA SER A 705 7.99 7.68 -24.71
C SER A 705 7.83 6.36 -23.98
N GLY A 706 6.59 6.07 -23.60
CA GLY A 706 6.20 4.83 -22.93
C GLY A 706 5.09 4.12 -23.69
N VAL A 707 5.16 2.81 -23.77
CA VAL A 707 4.09 1.94 -24.30
C VAL A 707 3.83 0.83 -23.31
N LYS A 708 2.58 0.70 -22.87
CA LYS A 708 2.14 -0.40 -22.03
C LYS A 708 1.01 -1.17 -22.70
N VAL A 709 1.14 -2.49 -22.81
CA VAL A 709 0.18 -3.38 -23.46
C VAL A 709 -0.28 -4.45 -22.47
N ASP A 710 -1.58 -4.50 -22.20
CA ASP A 710 -2.22 -5.48 -21.32
C ASP A 710 -2.78 -6.66 -22.13
N PHE A 711 -2.10 -7.80 -22.14
CA PHE A 711 -2.53 -9.02 -22.83
C PHE A 711 -3.43 -9.89 -21.95
N ASN A 712 -4.58 -10.32 -22.49
CA ASN A 712 -5.38 -11.45 -21.99
C ASN A 712 -5.72 -11.41 -20.49
N ASN A 713 -5.81 -10.22 -19.87
CA ASN A 713 -5.99 -10.01 -18.43
C ASN A 713 -4.93 -10.71 -17.55
N SER A 714 -3.76 -11.03 -18.08
CA SER A 714 -2.72 -11.78 -17.34
C SER A 714 -1.27 -11.47 -17.74
N GLY A 715 -1.04 -10.74 -18.84
CA GLY A 715 0.28 -10.29 -19.23
C GLY A 715 0.28 -8.77 -19.36
N GLU A 716 1.34 -8.12 -18.93
CA GLU A 716 1.57 -6.70 -19.09
C GLU A 716 2.98 -6.54 -19.69
N LEU A 717 3.08 -5.85 -20.82
CA LEU A 717 4.36 -5.51 -21.44
C LEU A 717 4.53 -4.00 -21.40
N THR A 718 5.62 -3.53 -20.82
CA THR A 718 5.94 -2.11 -20.74
C THR A 718 7.27 -1.85 -21.44
N PHE A 719 7.31 -0.82 -22.26
CA PHE A 719 8.51 -0.33 -22.91
C PHE A 719 8.62 1.18 -22.69
N ASP A 720 9.73 1.63 -22.11
CA ASP A 720 10.03 3.04 -21.92
C ASP A 720 11.36 3.40 -22.58
N ILE A 721 11.42 4.58 -23.20
CA ILE A 721 12.64 5.13 -23.77
C ILE A 721 12.74 6.61 -23.43
N LYS A 722 13.95 7.06 -23.11
CA LYS A 722 14.28 8.48 -22.99
C LYS A 722 15.47 8.81 -23.87
N LYS A 723 15.30 9.77 -24.77
CA LYS A 723 16.35 10.26 -25.67
C LYS A 723 16.57 11.74 -25.45
N ASN A 724 17.81 12.12 -25.18
CA ASN A 724 18.27 13.50 -25.16
C ASN A 724 18.51 13.94 -26.62
N LEU A 725 17.77 14.94 -27.06
CA LEU A 725 17.79 15.44 -28.44
C LEU A 725 18.90 16.46 -28.67
N GLU A 726 19.45 17.07 -27.62
CA GLU A 726 20.60 17.97 -27.73
C GLU A 726 21.90 17.22 -28.06
N THR A 727 22.12 16.12 -27.34
CA THR A 727 23.32 15.28 -27.48
C THR A 727 23.14 14.16 -28.51
N ASP A 728 21.94 14.05 -29.11
CA ASP A 728 21.50 12.94 -29.94
C ASP A 728 21.76 11.56 -29.30
N SER A 729 21.62 11.48 -27.97
CA SER A 729 21.95 10.28 -27.19
C SER A 729 20.74 9.70 -26.47
N THR A 730 20.64 8.37 -26.45
CA THR A 730 19.63 7.67 -25.63
C THR A 730 20.14 7.63 -24.20
N GLU A 731 19.33 8.06 -23.23
CA GLU A 731 19.69 7.98 -21.81
C GLU A 731 19.42 6.58 -21.25
N PHE A 732 18.24 6.04 -21.54
CA PHE A 732 17.87 4.67 -21.19
C PHE A 732 16.79 4.09 -22.10
N TYR A 733 16.70 2.76 -22.11
CA TYR A 733 15.48 2.05 -22.48
C TYR A 733 15.19 0.95 -21.46
N ASP A 734 13.91 0.74 -21.18
CA ASP A 734 13.39 -0.28 -20.29
C ASP A 734 12.39 -1.15 -21.06
N LEU A 735 12.50 -2.47 -20.90
CA LEU A 735 11.56 -3.45 -21.43
C LEU A 735 11.18 -4.40 -20.30
N ALA A 736 9.93 -4.34 -19.85
CA ALA A 736 9.39 -5.21 -18.81
C ALA A 736 8.27 -6.08 -19.34
N TYR A 737 8.25 -7.34 -18.91
CA TYR A 737 7.12 -8.23 -19.07
C TYR A 737 6.70 -8.79 -17.72
N ASP A 738 5.48 -8.47 -17.30
CA ASP A 738 4.84 -8.94 -16.08
C ASP A 738 3.74 -9.96 -16.42
N TYR A 739 3.89 -11.19 -15.95
CA TYR A 739 2.83 -12.20 -15.94
C TYR A 739 2.11 -12.17 -14.59
N VAL A 740 0.84 -11.79 -14.59
CA VAL A 740 0.00 -11.66 -13.40
C VAL A 740 -1.19 -12.60 -13.50
N ASN A 741 -1.47 -13.35 -12.43
CA ASN A 741 -2.73 -14.03 -12.27
C ASN A 741 -3.24 -13.90 -10.83
N ASP A 742 -4.28 -14.67 -10.50
CA ASP A 742 -4.96 -14.66 -9.21
C ASP A 742 -4.07 -14.99 -8.00
N CYS A 743 -2.96 -15.72 -8.19
CA CYS A 743 -2.13 -16.22 -7.10
C CYS A 743 -0.60 -16.14 -7.34
N LEU A 744 -0.15 -15.71 -8.52
CA LEU A 744 1.24 -15.63 -8.94
C LEU A 744 1.45 -14.34 -9.75
N LYS A 745 2.54 -13.65 -9.46
CA LYS A 745 3.08 -12.55 -10.27
C LYS A 745 4.55 -12.82 -10.57
N ALA A 746 4.93 -12.81 -11.83
CA ALA A 746 6.32 -13.01 -12.27
C ALA A 746 6.69 -11.93 -13.28
N GLY A 747 7.77 -11.20 -13.01
CA GLY A 747 8.22 -10.09 -13.82
C GLY A 747 9.64 -10.29 -14.31
N LEU A 748 9.89 -9.90 -15.56
CA LEU A 748 11.22 -9.81 -16.16
C LEU A 748 11.41 -8.40 -16.67
N LEU A 749 12.44 -7.70 -16.20
CA LEU A 749 12.79 -6.35 -16.63
C LEU A 749 14.20 -6.36 -17.22
N PHE A 750 14.33 -5.88 -18.45
CA PHE A 750 15.60 -5.54 -19.07
C PHE A 750 15.74 -4.02 -19.13
N ARG A 751 16.83 -3.50 -18.57
CA ARG A 751 17.15 -2.08 -18.52
C ARG A 751 18.54 -1.85 -19.09
N ARG A 752 18.66 -0.89 -20.00
CA ARG A 752 19.94 -0.33 -20.45
C ARG A 752 20.03 1.11 -20.01
N GLU A 753 21.07 1.43 -19.25
CA GLU A 753 21.44 2.81 -18.94
C GLU A 753 22.72 3.15 -19.70
N PHE A 754 22.72 4.27 -20.42
CA PHE A 754 23.86 4.74 -21.21
C PHE A 754 24.72 5.77 -20.48
N TYR A 755 24.25 6.25 -19.33
CA TYR A 755 24.93 7.23 -18.53
C TYR A 755 26.18 6.65 -17.85
N SER A 756 27.25 7.44 -17.80
CA SER A 756 28.47 7.13 -17.06
C SER A 756 28.94 8.37 -16.31
N ASP A 757 29.26 8.22 -15.03
CA ASP A 757 29.72 9.29 -14.15
C ASP A 757 30.58 8.74 -13.02
N LYS A 758 31.78 9.27 -12.81
CA LYS A 758 32.78 8.78 -11.85
C LYS A 758 32.99 7.25 -11.99
N ASP A 759 32.46 6.45 -11.06
CA ASP A 759 32.48 4.98 -11.05
C ASP A 759 31.15 4.31 -11.45
N VAL A 760 30.13 5.10 -11.82
CA VAL A 760 28.94 4.65 -12.54
C VAL A 760 29.31 4.37 -13.99
N GLU A 761 29.09 3.14 -14.42
CA GLU A 761 29.34 2.68 -15.79
C GLU A 761 28.02 2.42 -16.51
N ALA A 762 27.99 2.68 -17.82
CA ALA A 762 26.86 2.28 -18.67
C ALA A 762 26.62 0.78 -18.51
N SER A 763 25.36 0.39 -18.28
CA SER A 763 25.06 -0.96 -17.84
C SER A 763 23.82 -1.56 -18.47
N ASP A 764 23.92 -2.85 -18.78
CA ASP A 764 22.79 -3.74 -18.99
C ASP A 764 22.40 -4.39 -17.67
N SER A 765 21.11 -4.38 -17.35
CA SER A 765 20.53 -5.04 -16.18
C SER A 765 19.36 -5.93 -16.60
N LEU A 766 19.41 -7.20 -16.20
CA LEU A 766 18.30 -8.15 -16.31
C LEU A 766 17.82 -8.51 -14.90
N ILE A 767 16.58 -8.15 -14.58
CA ILE A 767 15.97 -8.31 -13.26
C ILE A 767 14.84 -9.32 -13.37
N PHE A 768 14.90 -10.38 -12.56
CA PHE A 768 13.83 -11.36 -12.45
C PHE A 768 13.23 -11.33 -11.04
N ARG A 769 11.91 -11.21 -10.97
CA ARG A 769 11.17 -11.21 -9.70
C ARG A 769 9.97 -12.12 -9.78
N ILE A 770 9.73 -12.88 -8.71
CA ILE A 770 8.55 -13.71 -8.56
C ILE A 770 7.91 -13.50 -7.18
N THR A 771 6.59 -13.39 -7.18
CA THR A 771 5.75 -13.23 -5.99
C THR A 771 4.64 -14.27 -6.04
N LEU A 772 4.54 -15.07 -4.97
CA LEU A 772 3.44 -16.02 -4.78
C LEU A 772 2.48 -15.47 -3.74
N PHE A 773 1.23 -15.24 -4.11
CA PHE A 773 0.19 -14.82 -3.18
C PHE A 773 -0.39 -16.04 -2.46
N PRO A 774 -0.58 -16.00 -1.13
CA PRO A 774 -0.51 -14.83 -0.24
C PRO A 774 0.85 -14.63 0.47
N PHE A 775 1.91 -15.32 0.06
CA PHE A 775 3.20 -15.35 0.77
C PHE A 775 4.10 -14.12 0.57
N GLY A 776 3.73 -13.17 -0.28
CA GLY A 776 4.49 -11.95 -0.53
C GLY A 776 3.62 -10.76 -0.94
N GLU A 777 4.14 -9.56 -0.72
CA GLU A 777 3.54 -8.31 -1.21
C GLU A 777 3.57 -8.26 -2.75
N ALA A 778 2.53 -7.69 -3.35
CA ALA A 778 2.32 -7.58 -4.81
C ALA A 778 3.24 -6.57 -5.51
N LYS A 779 4.51 -6.46 -5.13
CA LYS A 779 5.44 -5.52 -5.77
C LYS A 779 5.98 -6.13 -7.08
N SER A 780 5.70 -5.48 -8.23
CA SER A 780 6.40 -5.75 -9.51
C SER A 780 7.91 -5.48 -9.35
N PRO A 781 8.79 -5.95 -10.26
CA PRO A 781 9.95 -5.13 -10.57
C PRO A 781 9.43 -3.76 -11.02
N LEU A 782 9.45 -2.78 -10.11
CA LEU A 782 8.88 -1.47 -10.39
C LEU A 782 9.73 -0.79 -11.45
N ILE A 783 9.09 -0.29 -12.51
CA ILE A 783 9.61 0.82 -13.31
C ILE A 783 9.15 2.10 -12.61
N ASP A 784 9.42 2.24 -11.32
CA ASP A 784 9.16 3.51 -10.63
C ASP A 784 10.43 4.36 -10.76
N ARG A 785 10.32 5.41 -11.58
CA ARG A 785 11.18 6.58 -11.55
C ARG A 785 10.33 7.79 -11.24
#